data_AF-A0A0A0L2P1-F1
#
_entry.id   AF-A0A0A0L2P1-F1
#
_cell.length_a   1.000
_cell.length_b   1.000
_cell.length_c   1.000
_cell.angle_alpha   90.00
_cell.angle_beta   90.00
_cell.angle_gamma   90.00
#
_symmetry.space_group_name_H-M   'P 1'
#
loop_
_entity.id
_entity.type
_entity.pdbx_description
1 polymer ?
#
loop_
_entity_poly.entity_id
_entity_poly.type
_entity_poly.pdbx_seq_one_letter_code
_entity_poly.pdbx_strand_id
1 'polypeptide(L)'
;MATKLENGFHTETNPKVTTTMEASHSPTVNPLANGIAAADKLRSQSRSSHNNGAITPSTVIIPPPTTTPSTLGHYLARRLVQIGISDIFSVPGDSNLVLFDYFVAEKGLNLVGCCSELNAGYAADGYARRRGVGACAVTFTVGSLSLINAIAGAYSEDLPVICIVGGPNSNDYGSKKILHHTIGLPDFGQELRCFQNVTCYQVATKSKYFLKYWNMIFRVTQPTTQRQDIGALYYDGSHSLSSLSPDPARFKHPSVIVWVKKQKQKAIIDNLEDAQWQIDTAISKCLEESKPIYISICCNLVAIPHPSFSAQQLIPLSLSSKESNQMALEAAVEKAAQLLNTAIKPVMIGGRKLRLTNSQEPFIELANACGYPVAVMPSAKGMFPENHPHFIGTYWGTISSTYCGETVEIADASIFVGAILDELDTVAFSLTYKKNKGIMVEADRVVFPNGPSLGPILMKDFLRALGKRLKPNSTAYENYRRIYIAESGPLESGPGEALRVNIVFKHIQKMLSSNMAVISEAGDSWFHSQRLKLPKSCGYEVQLLYASIGWSLGATLGYAQAAPEKRVVLFIGDGSFQMTPQDVSTMITLKQNNIIFLINNGGYTIEVEIHDGPYNVIKNWDYTAIVNAMHNHDGNCWTTKVHTEEELVNAIEIVLKERKDSLCFIEVIVHRDDTSKELLEFGSKFANVSSRPPRVLL
;
A
#
# COMPACT_ATOMS: atom_id res chain seq x y z
N MET A 1 -42.02 -40.18 -13.99
CA MET A 1 -41.61 -41.48 -13.42
C MET A 1 -40.91 -41.17 -12.10
N ALA A 2 -41.64 -41.19 -10.98
CA ALA A 2 -41.70 -42.31 -10.01
C ALA A 2 -40.36 -42.43 -9.24
N THR A 3 -40.25 -42.35 -7.90
CA THR A 3 -41.22 -42.64 -6.84
C THR A 3 -40.71 -42.08 -5.50
N LYS A 4 -41.66 -41.74 -4.60
CA LYS A 4 -41.51 -41.49 -3.16
C LYS A 4 -40.93 -42.69 -2.40
N LEU A 5 -40.36 -42.44 -1.22
CA LEU A 5 -40.56 -43.27 -0.02
C LEU A 5 -40.41 -42.40 1.25
N GLU A 6 -41.47 -42.40 2.06
CA GLU A 6 -41.60 -41.80 3.40
C GLU A 6 -41.49 -42.87 4.51
N ASN A 7 -41.42 -42.37 5.75
CA ASN A 7 -41.67 -43.00 7.06
C ASN A 7 -40.44 -43.62 7.76
N GLY A 8 -40.16 -43.40 9.05
CA GLY A 8 -40.89 -42.77 10.17
C GLY A 8 -40.55 -43.50 11.49
N PHE A 9 -40.74 -42.82 12.63
CA PHE A 9 -40.68 -43.29 14.05
C PHE A 9 -39.28 -43.40 14.72
N HIS A 10 -39.04 -43.11 16.01
CA HIS A 10 -39.87 -42.78 17.18
C HIS A 10 -39.01 -42.03 18.25
N THR A 11 -39.71 -41.44 19.21
CA THR A 11 -39.33 -40.68 20.43
C THR A 11 -38.74 -41.50 21.59
N GLU A 12 -38.28 -40.77 22.63
CA GLU A 12 -37.88 -41.17 24.02
C GLU A 12 -36.35 -41.31 24.25
N THR A 13 -35.70 -40.88 25.33
CA THR A 13 -36.06 -40.33 26.65
C THR A 13 -34.82 -39.64 27.26
N ASN A 14 -35.06 -38.70 28.17
CA ASN A 14 -34.07 -38.01 29.02
C ASN A 14 -33.63 -38.93 30.18
N PRO A 15 -32.43 -38.73 30.77
CA PRO A 15 -32.48 -38.45 32.20
C PRO A 15 -31.53 -37.34 32.68
N LYS A 16 -32.10 -36.58 33.62
CA LYS A 16 -31.52 -35.62 34.54
C LYS A 16 -30.22 -36.12 35.20
N VAL A 17 -29.23 -35.24 35.31
CA VAL A 17 -28.27 -35.27 36.44
C VAL A 17 -28.29 -33.91 37.13
N THR A 18 -28.39 -34.02 38.45
CA THR A 18 -28.77 -33.03 39.43
C THR A 18 -27.59 -32.13 39.82
N THR A 19 -27.94 -30.88 40.08
CA THR A 19 -27.16 -29.81 40.70
C THR A 19 -26.63 -30.19 42.08
N THR A 20 -25.34 -29.93 42.34
CA THR A 20 -24.84 -29.59 43.68
C THR A 20 -23.85 -28.43 43.55
N MET A 21 -24.28 -27.28 44.05
CA MET A 21 -23.42 -26.13 44.35
C MET A 21 -22.68 -26.40 45.65
N GLU A 22 -21.36 -26.22 45.67
CA GLU A 22 -20.63 -25.80 46.86
C GLU A 22 -19.75 -24.61 46.48
N ALA A 23 -19.97 -23.51 47.20
CA ALA A 23 -19.25 -22.27 47.08
C ALA A 23 -18.02 -22.29 48.00
N SER A 24 -16.87 -21.88 47.48
CA SER A 24 -15.75 -21.39 48.27
C SER A 24 -15.25 -20.07 47.69
N HIS A 25 -15.34 -19.03 48.51
CA HIS A 25 -14.89 -17.68 48.23
C HIS A 25 -13.38 -17.54 48.49
N SER A 26 -12.67 -16.96 47.52
CA SER A 26 -11.41 -16.23 47.73
C SER A 26 -11.29 -15.15 46.65
N PRO A 27 -10.97 -13.88 46.99
CA PRO A 27 -11.07 -12.77 46.05
C PRO A 27 -9.77 -12.61 45.25
N THR A 28 -9.85 -12.76 43.94
CA THR A 28 -8.78 -12.35 43.02
C THR A 28 -9.06 -10.96 42.46
N VAL A 29 -8.16 -10.03 42.78
CA VAL A 29 -8.09 -8.66 42.27
C VAL A 29 -7.85 -8.68 40.76
N ASN A 30 -8.71 -8.02 39.98
CA ASN A 30 -8.63 -7.92 38.52
C ASN A 30 -7.88 -6.63 38.11
N PRO A 31 -6.69 -6.67 37.48
CA PRO A 31 -5.88 -5.48 37.20
C PRO A 31 -6.33 -4.65 35.97
N LEU A 32 -7.35 -5.08 35.22
CA LEU A 32 -7.70 -4.50 33.92
C LEU A 32 -8.73 -3.36 33.95
N ALA A 33 -9.33 -3.03 35.11
CA ALA A 33 -10.38 -2.02 35.19
C ALA A 33 -9.90 -0.57 35.47
N ASN A 34 -8.65 -0.38 35.90
CA ASN A 34 -8.14 0.95 36.30
C ASN A 34 -7.39 1.71 35.19
N GLY A 35 -7.14 1.09 34.03
CA GLY A 35 -6.44 1.73 32.91
C GLY A 35 -7.31 2.65 32.05
N ILE A 36 -8.63 2.43 32.03
CA ILE A 36 -9.55 3.12 31.11
C ILE A 36 -10.07 4.44 31.70
N ALA A 37 -10.22 4.54 33.03
CA ALA A 37 -10.72 5.73 33.70
C ALA A 37 -9.69 6.89 33.79
N ALA A 38 -8.40 6.63 33.57
CA ALA A 38 -7.34 7.63 33.64
C ALA A 38 -7.11 8.38 32.30
N ALA A 39 -7.50 7.76 31.17
CA ALA A 39 -7.33 8.36 29.83
C ALA A 39 -8.39 9.41 29.50
N ASP A 40 -9.61 9.28 30.02
CA ASP A 40 -10.72 10.21 29.73
C ASP A 40 -10.59 11.55 30.47
N LYS A 41 -9.83 11.61 31.58
CA LYS A 41 -9.62 12.85 32.35
C LYS A 41 -8.55 13.78 31.76
N LEU A 42 -7.68 13.26 30.90
CA LEU A 42 -6.64 14.06 30.21
C LEU A 42 -7.14 14.65 28.89
N ARG A 43 -8.27 14.17 28.35
CA ARG A 43 -8.84 14.61 27.08
C ARG A 43 -9.68 15.90 27.17
N SER A 44 -10.07 16.33 28.37
CA SER A 44 -11.01 17.45 28.58
C SER A 44 -10.37 18.79 28.98
N GLN A 45 -9.03 18.91 29.04
CA GLN A 45 -8.36 20.14 29.51
C GLN A 45 -7.52 20.89 28.46
N SER A 46 -7.49 20.47 27.19
CA SER A 46 -6.69 21.14 26.15
C SER A 46 -7.50 21.93 25.11
N ARG A 47 -8.55 22.65 25.54
CA ARG A 47 -9.30 23.58 24.67
C ARG A 47 -9.67 24.87 25.40
N SER A 48 -8.73 25.82 25.50
CA SER A 48 -9.01 27.27 25.44
C SER A 48 -7.71 28.07 25.64
N SER A 49 -7.36 28.89 24.64
CA SER A 49 -6.91 30.30 24.75
C SER A 49 -5.84 30.66 23.71
N HIS A 50 -6.19 31.54 22.78
CA HIS A 50 -5.25 32.38 22.05
C HIS A 50 -4.83 33.56 22.95
N ASN A 51 -3.53 33.88 23.02
CA ASN A 51 -3.09 35.27 23.04
C ASN A 51 -1.59 35.44 22.69
N ASN A 52 -1.30 36.54 21.99
CA ASN A 52 0.04 36.99 21.56
C ASN A 52 0.87 37.56 22.72
N GLY A 53 2.19 37.33 22.71
CA GLY A 53 3.16 38.05 23.53
C GLY A 53 4.58 37.49 23.39
N ALA A 54 5.51 38.31 22.88
CA ALA A 54 6.93 37.99 22.72
C ALA A 54 7.68 38.03 24.06
N ILE A 55 8.53 37.02 24.35
CA ILE A 55 9.46 36.99 25.50
C ILE A 55 10.79 36.31 25.10
N THR A 56 11.89 36.93 25.50
CA THR A 56 13.31 36.56 25.35
C THR A 56 13.73 35.25 26.04
N PRO A 57 14.84 34.60 25.62
CA PRO A 57 15.20 33.27 26.10
C PRO A 57 15.81 33.32 27.50
N SER A 58 15.07 32.82 28.49
CA SER A 58 15.59 32.49 29.81
C SER A 58 16.02 31.02 29.82
N THR A 59 17.28 30.78 30.16
CA THR A 59 17.92 29.47 30.22
C THR A 59 17.22 28.61 31.29
N VAL A 60 16.42 27.64 30.84
CA VAL A 60 15.79 26.65 31.73
C VAL A 60 16.83 25.61 32.11
N ILE A 61 17.11 25.49 33.41
CA ILE A 61 17.87 24.39 33.99
C ILE A 61 17.02 23.12 33.82
N ILE A 62 17.47 22.23 32.94
CA ILE A 62 16.84 20.93 32.68
C ILE A 62 17.21 19.99 33.85
N PRO A 63 16.25 19.45 34.61
CA PRO A 63 16.55 18.39 35.58
C PRO A 63 17.00 17.12 34.83
N PRO A 64 17.91 16.30 35.39
CA PRO A 64 18.54 15.20 34.65
C PRO A 64 17.48 14.17 34.21
N PRO A 65 17.61 13.58 33.01
CA PRO A 65 16.69 12.57 32.55
C PRO A 65 16.76 11.37 33.49
N THR A 66 15.65 11.06 34.14
CA THR A 66 15.42 9.75 34.78
C THR A 66 15.74 8.68 33.74
N THR A 67 16.75 7.86 34.01
CA THR A 67 17.42 6.99 33.03
C THR A 67 16.49 5.90 32.54
N THR A 68 15.75 6.13 31.46
CA THR A 68 15.08 5.05 30.73
C THR A 68 16.17 4.10 30.21
N PRO A 69 16.07 2.77 30.44
CA PRO A 69 17.10 1.83 30.02
C PRO A 69 17.40 1.95 28.52
N SER A 70 18.68 2.07 28.15
CA SER A 70 19.15 2.08 26.76
C SER A 70 19.07 0.66 26.19
N THR A 71 17.89 0.21 25.77
CA THR A 71 17.69 -1.14 25.19
C THR A 71 17.31 -1.05 23.72
N LEU A 72 17.52 -2.15 22.99
CA LEU A 72 17.15 -2.25 21.57
C LEU A 72 15.65 -2.01 21.35
N GLY A 73 14.80 -2.53 22.25
CA GLY A 73 13.35 -2.32 22.19
C GLY A 73 12.96 -0.84 22.27
N HIS A 74 13.48 -0.10 23.26
CA HIS A 74 13.25 1.35 23.37
C HIS A 74 13.80 2.12 22.16
N TYR A 75 14.98 1.71 21.68
CA TYR A 75 15.61 2.37 20.55
C TYR A 75 14.75 2.31 19.30
N LEU A 76 14.30 1.10 18.93
CA LEU A 76 13.43 0.92 17.77
C LEU A 76 12.12 1.67 17.95
N ALA A 77 11.48 1.57 19.12
CA ALA A 77 10.23 2.27 19.41
C ALA A 77 10.36 3.79 19.20
N ARG A 78 11.40 4.42 19.75
CA ARG A 78 11.68 5.85 19.56
C ARG A 78 11.95 6.23 18.12
N ARG A 79 12.66 5.38 17.36
CA ARG A 79 12.89 5.62 15.93
C ARG A 79 11.58 5.62 15.12
N LEU A 80 10.65 4.71 15.43
CA LEU A 80 9.34 4.69 14.79
C LEU A 80 8.55 5.97 15.09
N VAL A 81 8.51 6.42 16.35
CA VAL A 81 7.90 7.72 16.72
C VAL A 81 8.54 8.88 15.96
N GLN A 82 9.87 8.90 15.89
CA GLN A 82 10.62 9.99 15.26
C GLN A 82 10.30 10.16 13.77
N ILE A 83 10.04 9.06 13.06
CA ILE A 83 9.67 9.10 11.64
C ILE A 83 8.16 9.31 11.42
N GLY A 84 7.39 9.56 12.48
CA GLY A 84 5.97 9.91 12.41
C GLY A 84 5.00 8.71 12.48
N ILE A 85 5.47 7.53 12.86
CA ILE A 85 4.60 6.39 13.15
C ILE A 85 4.00 6.57 14.55
N SER A 86 2.68 6.54 14.65
CA SER A 86 1.96 6.50 15.93
C SER A 86 1.29 5.16 16.19
N ASP A 87 1.14 4.31 15.16
CA ASP A 87 0.40 3.05 15.26
C ASP A 87 1.22 1.94 14.59
N ILE A 88 1.39 0.82 15.29
CA ILE A 88 2.04 -0.39 14.78
C ILE A 88 0.97 -1.48 14.71
N PHE A 89 0.72 -2.00 13.51
CA PHE A 89 -0.25 -3.08 13.29
C PHE A 89 0.39 -4.43 13.57
N SER A 90 -0.19 -5.25 14.42
CA SER A 90 0.57 -6.31 15.08
C SER A 90 -0.20 -7.60 15.30
N VAL A 91 0.54 -8.71 15.32
CA VAL A 91 0.06 -10.01 15.77
C VAL A 91 1.07 -10.59 16.77
N PRO A 92 0.64 -10.89 18.01
CA PRO A 92 1.55 -11.38 19.04
C PRO A 92 1.97 -12.83 18.78
N GLY A 93 3.23 -13.13 19.10
CA GLY A 93 3.75 -14.49 19.19
C GLY A 93 4.98 -14.51 20.08
N ASP A 94 5.34 -15.67 20.61
CA ASP A 94 6.38 -15.81 21.65
C ASP A 94 7.72 -15.13 21.28
N SER A 95 8.08 -15.09 20.00
CA SER A 95 9.30 -14.44 19.51
C SER A 95 9.28 -12.90 19.55
N ASN A 96 8.12 -12.25 19.70
CA ASN A 96 7.98 -10.78 19.69
C ASN A 96 7.35 -10.17 20.96
N LEU A 97 6.88 -10.97 21.92
CA LEU A 97 6.19 -10.46 23.12
C LEU A 97 7.03 -9.44 23.90
N VAL A 98 8.31 -9.75 24.15
CA VAL A 98 9.21 -8.82 24.86
C VAL A 98 9.37 -7.51 24.08
N LEU A 99 9.39 -7.55 22.75
CA LEU A 99 9.44 -6.34 21.92
C LEU A 99 8.14 -5.53 22.03
N PHE A 100 7.00 -6.20 22.11
CA PHE A 100 5.70 -5.55 22.27
C PHE A 100 5.59 -4.82 23.61
N ASP A 101 6.19 -5.34 24.69
CA ASP A 101 6.26 -4.62 25.96
C ASP A 101 6.92 -3.24 25.81
N TYR A 102 7.97 -3.13 24.99
CA TYR A 102 8.62 -1.84 24.70
C TYR A 102 7.76 -0.94 23.80
N PHE A 103 7.04 -1.49 22.83
CA PHE A 103 6.12 -0.70 22.00
C PHE A 103 4.95 -0.14 22.81
N VAL A 104 4.40 -0.93 23.75
CA VAL A 104 3.34 -0.49 24.66
C VAL A 104 3.85 0.56 25.65
N ALA A 105 5.11 0.45 26.10
CA ALA A 105 5.71 1.39 27.04
C ALA A 105 6.16 2.72 26.41
N GLU A 106 6.41 2.76 25.10
CA GLU A 106 6.91 3.96 24.42
C GLU A 106 5.78 4.97 24.15
N LYS A 107 5.92 6.16 24.74
CA LYS A 107 4.95 7.23 24.58
C LYS A 107 4.89 7.68 23.11
N GLY A 108 3.68 7.73 22.56
CA GLY A 108 3.45 8.14 21.18
C GLY A 108 3.31 6.97 20.19
N LEU A 109 3.49 5.72 20.66
CA LEU A 109 3.10 4.53 19.90
C LEU A 109 1.86 3.88 20.51
N ASN A 110 0.99 3.41 19.63
CA ASN A 110 -0.11 2.52 19.92
C ASN A 110 0.19 1.19 19.24
N LEU A 111 0.10 0.09 20.00
CA LEU A 111 0.17 -1.24 19.44
C LEU A 111 -1.25 -1.68 19.07
N VAL A 112 -1.54 -1.74 17.77
CA VAL A 112 -2.85 -2.12 17.24
C VAL A 112 -2.83 -3.62 16.96
N GLY A 113 -3.66 -4.37 17.68
CA GLY A 113 -3.82 -5.81 17.46
C GLY A 113 -4.66 -6.08 16.20
N CYS A 114 -4.17 -6.94 15.32
CA CYS A 114 -4.86 -7.40 14.12
C CYS A 114 -5.17 -8.89 14.21
N CYS A 115 -6.16 -9.35 13.44
CA CYS A 115 -6.61 -10.74 13.48
C CYS A 115 -5.69 -11.72 12.73
N SER A 116 -4.93 -11.23 11.74
CA SER A 116 -3.91 -12.01 11.03
C SER A 116 -2.77 -11.10 10.58
N GLU A 117 -1.64 -11.70 10.24
CA GLU A 117 -0.44 -11.00 9.80
C GLU A 117 -0.61 -10.40 8.40
N LEU A 118 -1.41 -11.03 7.53
CA LEU A 118 -1.78 -10.45 6.24
C LEU A 118 -2.55 -9.14 6.44
N ASN A 119 -3.53 -9.16 7.32
CA ASN A 119 -4.33 -7.98 7.67
C ASN A 119 -3.48 -6.86 8.29
N ALA A 120 -2.56 -7.21 9.20
CA ALA A 120 -1.62 -6.26 9.78
C ALA A 120 -0.77 -5.56 8.70
N GLY A 121 -0.33 -6.32 7.69
CA GLY A 121 0.39 -5.78 6.55
C GLY A 121 -0.45 -4.83 5.68
N TYR A 122 -1.69 -5.19 5.36
CA TYR A 122 -2.60 -4.31 4.62
C TYR A 122 -2.97 -3.04 5.39
N ALA A 123 -3.11 -3.12 6.71
CA ALA A 123 -3.30 -1.95 7.56
C ALA A 123 -2.06 -1.04 7.56
N ALA A 124 -0.85 -1.61 7.63
CA ALA A 124 0.37 -0.82 7.49
C ALA A 124 0.50 -0.16 6.09
N ASP A 125 0.09 -0.84 5.02
CA ASP A 125 0.00 -0.29 3.65
C ASP A 125 -0.97 0.92 3.62
N GLY A 126 -2.21 0.74 4.08
CA GLY A 126 -3.21 1.80 4.14
C GLY A 126 -2.77 3.01 4.96
N TYR A 127 -2.12 2.77 6.10
CA TYR A 127 -1.57 3.81 6.95
C TYR A 127 -0.44 4.57 6.23
N ALA A 128 0.46 3.86 5.54
CA ALA A 128 1.57 4.45 4.80
C ALA A 128 1.10 5.36 3.65
N ARG A 129 -0.01 5.03 2.97
CA ARG A 129 -0.59 5.87 1.90
C ARG A 129 -0.93 7.28 2.36
N ARG A 130 -1.34 7.43 3.62
CA ARG A 130 -1.75 8.72 4.19
C ARG A 130 -0.64 9.41 4.99
N ARG A 131 0.14 8.65 5.77
CA ARG A 131 1.18 9.17 6.68
C ARG A 131 2.57 9.23 6.07
N GLY A 132 2.76 8.58 4.91
CA GLY A 132 4.04 8.51 4.23
C GLY A 132 4.99 7.45 4.78
N VAL A 133 4.61 6.69 5.81
CA VAL A 133 5.29 5.50 6.32
C VAL A 133 4.34 4.69 7.19
N GLY A 134 4.41 3.36 7.14
CA GLY A 134 3.65 2.45 8.00
C GLY A 134 4.55 1.39 8.63
N ALA A 135 4.10 0.76 9.71
CA ALA A 135 4.81 -0.36 10.33
C ALA A 135 3.86 -1.47 10.75
N CYS A 136 4.35 -2.70 10.63
CA CYS A 136 3.70 -3.88 11.17
C CYS A 136 4.71 -4.74 11.93
N ALA A 137 4.22 -5.49 12.93
CA ALA A 137 5.07 -6.33 13.78
C ALA A 137 4.46 -7.72 14.01
N VAL A 138 5.18 -8.79 13.65
CA VAL A 138 4.66 -10.17 13.66
C VAL A 138 5.69 -11.17 14.19
N THR A 139 5.26 -12.42 14.41
CA THR A 139 6.13 -13.49 14.91
C THR A 139 6.91 -14.19 13.79
N PHE A 140 7.89 -15.00 14.19
CA PHE A 140 8.83 -15.65 13.28
C PHE A 140 8.14 -16.68 12.38
N THR A 141 8.52 -16.69 11.11
CA THR A 141 8.14 -17.59 10.01
C THR A 141 6.63 -17.71 9.77
N VAL A 142 5.86 -18.27 10.70
CA VAL A 142 4.41 -18.47 10.51
C VAL A 142 3.70 -17.15 10.26
N GLY A 143 4.06 -16.11 11.00
CA GLY A 143 3.46 -14.79 10.85
C GLY A 143 4.02 -14.04 9.65
N SER A 144 5.35 -13.97 9.54
CA SER A 144 6.00 -13.23 8.46
C SER A 144 5.70 -13.82 7.06
N LEU A 145 5.56 -15.14 6.89
CA LEU A 145 5.24 -15.74 5.60
C LEU A 145 3.80 -15.47 5.18
N SER A 146 2.88 -15.23 6.11
CA SER A 146 1.55 -14.68 5.78
C SER A 146 1.64 -13.19 5.42
N LEU A 147 2.45 -12.43 6.15
CA LEU A 147 2.67 -10.99 5.93
C LEU A 147 3.33 -10.67 4.57
N ILE A 148 4.13 -11.58 4.01
CA ILE A 148 4.94 -11.33 2.81
C ILE A 148 4.12 -10.83 1.61
N ASN A 149 2.87 -11.28 1.48
CA ASN A 149 1.95 -10.87 0.41
C ASN A 149 1.65 -9.37 0.48
N ALA A 150 1.32 -8.85 1.67
CA ALA A 150 1.11 -7.42 1.87
C ALA A 150 2.39 -6.60 1.64
N ILE A 151 3.56 -7.13 2.03
CA ILE A 151 4.85 -6.46 1.81
C ILE A 151 5.22 -6.41 0.33
N ALA A 152 4.92 -7.46 -0.44
CA ALA A 152 5.06 -7.45 -1.89
C ALA A 152 4.12 -6.42 -2.55
N GLY A 153 2.90 -6.26 -2.03
CA GLY A 153 1.98 -5.20 -2.42
C GLY A 153 2.54 -3.81 -2.16
N ALA A 154 2.99 -3.53 -0.94
CA ALA A 154 3.64 -2.27 -0.59
C ALA A 154 4.87 -1.99 -1.46
N TYR A 155 5.65 -3.02 -1.79
CA TYR A 155 6.78 -2.89 -2.72
C TYR A 155 6.32 -2.50 -4.13
N SER A 156 5.24 -3.07 -4.64
CA SER A 156 4.71 -2.79 -5.97
C SER A 156 4.13 -1.37 -6.08
N GLU A 157 3.54 -0.88 -4.99
CA GLU A 157 2.87 0.42 -4.88
C GLU A 157 3.79 1.58 -4.44
N ASP A 158 5.10 1.33 -4.34
CA ASP A 158 6.10 2.32 -3.89
C ASP A 158 5.78 2.88 -2.49
N LEU A 159 5.40 2.01 -1.55
CA LEU A 159 5.08 2.37 -0.17
C LEU A 159 6.20 2.01 0.81
N PRO A 160 6.63 2.96 1.67
CA PRO A 160 7.57 2.70 2.75
C PRO A 160 6.86 2.01 3.93
N VAL A 161 6.98 0.68 4.01
CA VAL A 161 6.45 -0.12 5.10
C VAL A 161 7.58 -0.83 5.85
N ILE A 162 7.65 -0.65 7.17
CA ILE A 162 8.61 -1.31 8.04
C ILE A 162 7.99 -2.61 8.56
N CYS A 163 8.48 -3.75 8.05
CA CYS A 163 8.12 -5.08 8.55
C CYS A 163 9.06 -5.48 9.69
N ILE A 164 8.52 -5.63 10.89
CA ILE A 164 9.26 -6.00 12.10
C ILE A 164 8.89 -7.43 12.48
N VAL A 165 9.89 -8.30 12.63
CA VAL A 165 9.68 -9.72 12.93
C VAL A 165 10.44 -10.10 14.19
N GLY A 166 9.74 -10.70 15.15
CA GLY A 166 10.41 -11.35 16.29
C GLY A 166 11.18 -12.57 15.79
N GLY A 167 12.46 -12.67 16.11
CA GLY A 167 13.35 -13.74 15.66
C GLY A 167 13.66 -14.76 16.76
N PRO A 168 14.23 -15.92 16.39
CA PRO A 168 14.70 -16.94 17.33
C PRO A 168 15.64 -16.40 18.40
N ASN A 169 15.83 -17.16 19.47
CA ASN A 169 16.88 -16.85 20.43
C ASN A 169 18.24 -16.83 19.70
N SER A 170 19.03 -15.81 20.00
CA SER A 170 20.31 -15.57 19.34
C SER A 170 21.30 -16.74 19.51
N ASN A 171 21.14 -17.57 20.54
CA ASN A 171 21.98 -18.74 20.83
C ASN A 171 21.68 -19.96 19.96
N ASP A 172 20.53 -19.99 19.26
CA ASP A 172 20.15 -21.15 18.46
C ASP A 172 20.73 -21.09 17.04
N TYR A 173 21.12 -19.90 16.55
CA TYR A 173 21.81 -19.75 15.28
C TYR A 173 23.13 -20.54 15.25
N GLY A 174 23.33 -21.34 14.20
CA GLY A 174 24.51 -22.19 14.06
C GLY A 174 24.46 -23.48 14.89
N SER A 175 23.39 -23.72 15.65
CA SER A 175 23.13 -25.00 16.30
C SER A 175 22.43 -25.98 15.35
N LYS A 176 22.37 -27.27 15.72
CA LYS A 176 21.56 -28.28 15.03
C LYS A 176 20.12 -28.35 15.55
N LYS A 177 19.72 -27.42 16.43
CA LYS A 177 18.39 -27.43 17.01
C LYS A 177 17.36 -27.10 15.95
N ILE A 178 16.22 -27.76 16.07
CA ILE A 178 15.01 -27.47 15.31
C ILE A 178 14.09 -26.70 16.25
N LEU A 179 13.58 -25.57 15.78
CA LEU A 179 12.68 -24.72 16.56
C LEU A 179 11.25 -24.87 16.05
N HIS A 180 10.27 -24.67 16.93
CA HIS A 180 8.89 -24.43 16.51
C HIS A 180 8.83 -23.18 15.63
N HIS A 181 7.78 -23.07 14.82
CA HIS A 181 7.68 -22.04 13.78
C HIS A 181 8.86 -22.05 12.80
N THR A 182 9.33 -23.24 12.42
CA THR A 182 10.27 -23.44 11.29
C THR A 182 9.78 -24.60 10.43
N ILE A 183 10.41 -24.82 9.27
CA ILE A 183 10.06 -25.97 8.40
C ILE A 183 10.72 -27.28 8.86
N GLY A 184 11.23 -27.34 10.10
CA GLY A 184 11.91 -28.53 10.64
C GLY A 184 13.39 -28.61 10.28
N LEU A 185 14.00 -27.53 9.78
CA LEU A 185 15.42 -27.47 9.44
C LEU A 185 16.17 -26.48 10.35
N PRO A 186 17.44 -26.75 10.70
CA PRO A 186 18.29 -25.84 11.47
C PRO A 186 18.85 -24.69 10.59
N ASP A 187 17.99 -24.08 9.75
CA ASP A 187 18.30 -22.92 8.92
C ASP A 187 17.27 -21.80 9.13
N PHE A 188 17.58 -20.90 10.06
CA PHE A 188 16.74 -19.75 10.37
C PHE A 188 16.94 -18.57 9.41
N GLY A 189 17.76 -18.73 8.35
CA GLY A 189 17.93 -17.75 7.29
C GLY A 189 16.86 -17.84 6.18
N GLN A 190 16.03 -18.89 6.18
CA GLN A 190 15.05 -19.17 5.14
C GLN A 190 14.02 -18.05 4.93
N GLU A 191 13.45 -17.56 6.02
CA GLU A 191 12.42 -16.52 5.99
C GLU A 191 13.01 -15.22 5.45
N LEU A 192 14.19 -14.84 5.92
CA LEU A 192 14.92 -13.68 5.41
C LEU A 192 15.14 -13.77 3.90
N ARG A 193 15.42 -14.97 3.35
CA ARG A 193 15.56 -15.17 1.89
C ARG A 193 14.25 -14.95 1.14
N CYS A 194 13.10 -15.35 1.71
CA CYS A 194 11.79 -15.09 1.11
C CYS A 194 11.55 -13.58 0.92
N PHE A 195 11.90 -12.77 1.93
CA PHE A 195 11.71 -11.32 1.89
C PHE A 195 12.70 -10.56 0.98
N GLN A 196 13.78 -11.19 0.53
CA GLN A 196 14.79 -10.53 -0.32
C GLN A 196 14.15 -9.92 -1.56
N ASN A 197 13.19 -10.61 -2.20
CA ASN A 197 12.64 -10.11 -3.45
C ASN A 197 11.58 -9.00 -3.29
N VAL A 198 11.13 -8.74 -2.06
CA VAL A 198 10.01 -7.84 -1.78
C VAL A 198 10.38 -6.74 -0.78
N THR A 199 11.67 -6.53 -0.51
CA THR A 199 12.18 -5.44 0.33
C THR A 199 13.38 -4.75 -0.31
N CYS A 200 13.61 -3.47 0.00
CA CYS A 200 14.78 -2.72 -0.49
C CYS A 200 16.01 -2.88 0.42
N TYR A 201 15.78 -3.15 1.71
CA TYR A 201 16.82 -3.38 2.71
C TYR A 201 16.34 -4.37 3.76
N GLN A 202 17.26 -5.17 4.31
CA GLN A 202 16.96 -6.13 5.36
C GLN A 202 17.98 -6.08 6.50
N VAL A 203 17.49 -6.14 7.73
CA VAL A 203 18.27 -6.22 8.96
C VAL A 203 17.84 -7.47 9.72
N ALA A 204 18.80 -8.24 10.23
CA ALA A 204 18.51 -9.37 11.12
C ALA A 204 19.54 -9.42 12.26
N THR A 205 19.08 -9.39 13.50
CA THR A 205 19.97 -9.61 14.66
C THR A 205 20.28 -11.08 14.84
N LYS A 206 21.55 -11.36 15.11
CA LYS A 206 22.11 -12.68 15.48
C LYS A 206 23.17 -12.46 16.56
N SER A 207 23.48 -13.47 17.36
CA SER A 207 24.60 -13.38 18.30
C SER A 207 25.82 -14.10 17.77
N LYS A 208 26.99 -13.46 17.91
CA LYS A 208 28.30 -13.92 17.42
C LYS A 208 28.91 -15.09 18.19
N TYR A 209 28.25 -15.63 19.23
CA TYR A 209 28.88 -16.61 20.13
C TYR A 209 29.35 -17.92 19.46
N PHE A 210 29.07 -18.14 18.17
CA PHE A 210 29.56 -19.30 17.42
C PHE A 210 30.60 -19.02 16.30
N LEU A 211 30.78 -17.78 15.84
CA LEU A 211 31.70 -17.47 14.72
C LEU A 211 33.17 -17.46 15.11
N LYS A 212 33.50 -17.43 16.42
CA LYS A 212 34.88 -17.50 16.90
C LYS A 212 35.51 -18.88 16.64
N TYR A 213 34.71 -19.95 16.53
CA TYR A 213 35.22 -21.29 16.21
C TYR A 213 35.33 -21.57 14.71
N TRP A 214 34.47 -20.97 13.88
CA TRP A 214 34.52 -21.16 12.42
C TRP A 214 35.77 -20.51 11.78
N ASN A 215 36.13 -19.31 12.23
CA ASN A 215 37.34 -18.61 11.74
C ASN A 215 38.65 -19.12 12.37
N MET A 216 38.59 -19.91 13.45
CA MET A 216 39.77 -20.47 14.11
C MET A 216 40.19 -21.82 13.50
N ILE A 217 39.23 -22.62 13.01
CA ILE A 217 39.52 -23.92 12.36
C ILE A 217 40.23 -23.74 11.01
N PHE A 218 39.96 -22.65 10.27
CA PHE A 218 40.67 -22.35 9.01
C PHE A 218 41.99 -21.60 9.17
N ARG A 219 42.37 -21.17 10.39
CA ARG A 219 43.65 -20.47 10.64
C ARG A 219 44.75 -21.34 11.23
N VAL A 220 44.47 -22.59 11.62
CA VAL A 220 45.45 -23.45 12.33
C VAL A 220 46.02 -24.57 11.45
N THR A 221 45.53 -24.76 10.22
CA THR A 221 46.07 -25.77 9.31
C THR A 221 46.52 -25.18 7.97
N GLN A 222 47.44 -24.21 7.97
CA GLN A 222 48.43 -24.07 6.88
C GLN A 222 49.73 -23.43 7.42
N PRO A 223 50.92 -23.95 7.07
CA PRO A 223 52.20 -23.39 7.49
C PRO A 223 52.42 -22.01 6.86
N THR A 224 52.97 -21.10 7.66
CA THR A 224 53.44 -19.79 7.27
C THR A 224 54.58 -19.85 6.25
N THR A 225 54.25 -19.75 4.97
CA THR A 225 55.15 -19.17 3.95
C THR A 225 54.32 -18.61 2.79
N GLN A 226 54.66 -17.38 2.39
CA GLN A 226 54.12 -16.57 1.29
C GLN A 226 52.83 -15.76 1.54
N ARG A 227 53.05 -14.51 1.97
CA ARG A 227 52.16 -13.38 1.65
C ARG A 227 52.21 -13.13 0.14
N GLN A 228 51.09 -13.28 -0.55
CA GLN A 228 50.78 -12.53 -1.76
C GLN A 228 49.25 -12.47 -1.96
N ASP A 229 48.82 -11.35 -2.54
CA ASP A 229 47.46 -10.86 -2.71
C ASP A 229 46.45 -11.91 -3.17
N ILE A 230 45.26 -11.92 -2.55
CA ILE A 230 44.07 -12.59 -3.11
C ILE A 230 42.92 -11.60 -3.10
N GLY A 231 42.76 -10.97 -4.27
CA GLY A 231 41.56 -10.27 -4.70
C GLY A 231 40.41 -11.24 -4.97
N ALA A 232 39.22 -10.65 -4.97
CA ALA A 232 37.94 -11.30 -5.22
C ALA A 232 37.95 -12.14 -6.52
N LEU A 233 37.65 -13.43 -6.38
CA LEU A 233 37.36 -14.33 -7.49
C LEU A 233 35.94 -14.04 -8.00
N TYR A 234 35.87 -13.37 -9.16
CA TYR A 234 34.75 -13.45 -10.08
C TYR A 234 34.85 -14.76 -10.87
N TYR A 235 33.73 -15.48 -10.97
CA TYR A 235 33.60 -16.67 -11.80
C TYR A 235 33.33 -16.23 -13.25
N ASP A 236 34.29 -16.48 -14.15
CA ASP A 236 34.16 -16.40 -15.61
C ASP A 236 33.82 -17.81 -16.13
N GLY A 237 32.72 -17.90 -16.87
CA GLY A 237 32.32 -19.10 -17.59
C GLY A 237 32.79 -19.01 -19.04
N SER A 238 33.92 -19.64 -19.35
CA SER A 238 34.32 -19.94 -20.72
C SER A 238 34.58 -21.45 -20.87
N HIS A 239 33.66 -22.11 -21.59
CA HIS A 239 33.98 -23.36 -22.28
C HIS A 239 34.21 -23.07 -23.75
N SER A 240 35.29 -23.64 -24.26
CA SER A 240 35.84 -23.53 -25.60
C SER A 240 34.91 -24.09 -26.69
N LEU A 241 34.80 -23.35 -27.80
CA LEU A 241 34.67 -23.93 -29.13
C LEU A 241 35.59 -23.14 -30.07
N SER A 242 36.71 -23.75 -30.41
CA SER A 242 37.63 -23.30 -31.45
C SER A 242 37.15 -23.77 -32.83
N SER A 243 37.30 -22.87 -33.82
CA SER A 243 37.35 -23.07 -35.28
C SER A 243 36.17 -22.52 -36.08
N LEU A 244 36.35 -21.31 -36.64
CA LEU A 244 36.06 -20.91 -38.03
C LEU A 244 36.41 -19.42 -38.23
N SER A 245 36.99 -19.12 -39.39
CA SER A 245 37.59 -17.85 -39.84
C SER A 245 36.60 -16.68 -39.95
N PRO A 246 37.03 -15.40 -39.84
CA PRO A 246 36.12 -14.24 -39.89
C PRO A 246 35.74 -13.86 -41.32
N ASP A 247 34.44 -13.67 -41.56
CA ASP A 247 33.86 -12.97 -42.72
C ASP A 247 33.40 -11.57 -42.26
N PRO A 248 33.99 -10.46 -42.75
CA PRO A 248 33.67 -9.12 -42.28
C PRO A 248 32.52 -8.50 -43.09
N ALA A 249 31.33 -9.10 -43.07
CA ALA A 249 30.15 -8.49 -43.70
C ALA A 249 28.81 -9.06 -43.18
N ARG A 250 28.44 -8.83 -41.92
CA ARG A 250 27.03 -8.76 -41.46
C ARG A 250 26.93 -8.41 -39.97
N PHE A 251 25.79 -7.80 -39.62
CA PHE A 251 25.29 -7.44 -38.29
C PHE A 251 25.48 -5.98 -37.83
N LYS A 252 24.42 -5.23 -38.16
CA LYS A 252 23.98 -3.98 -37.53
C LYS A 252 23.82 -4.17 -36.01
N HIS A 253 24.19 -3.13 -35.27
CA HIS A 253 23.94 -2.87 -33.84
C HIS A 253 22.96 -3.80 -33.10
N PRO A 254 23.42 -4.47 -32.03
CA PRO A 254 22.59 -4.78 -30.88
C PRO A 254 22.86 -3.77 -29.77
N SER A 255 21.81 -3.06 -29.35
CA SER A 255 21.79 -2.25 -28.15
C SER A 255 22.13 -3.14 -26.94
N VAL A 256 23.27 -2.89 -26.29
CA VAL A 256 23.60 -3.51 -25.01
C VAL A 256 22.70 -2.89 -23.94
N ILE A 257 21.64 -3.60 -23.55
CA ILE A 257 20.82 -3.25 -22.39
C ILE A 257 21.55 -3.77 -21.14
N VAL A 258 22.23 -2.87 -20.45
CA VAL A 258 22.78 -3.15 -19.12
C VAL A 258 21.64 -3.07 -18.10
N TRP A 259 21.16 -4.23 -17.63
CA TRP A 259 20.32 -4.29 -16.44
C TRP A 259 21.21 -4.12 -15.21
N VAL A 260 21.32 -2.89 -14.70
CA VAL A 260 21.88 -2.68 -13.36
C VAL A 260 20.85 -3.19 -12.35
N LYS A 261 20.96 -4.46 -11.97
CA LYS A 261 20.21 -5.00 -10.83
C LYS A 261 20.73 -4.29 -9.58
N LYS A 262 19.98 -3.34 -9.05
CA LYS A 262 20.28 -2.67 -7.78
C LYS A 262 20.46 -3.79 -6.74
N GLN A 263 21.70 -4.00 -6.26
CA GLN A 263 21.95 -5.05 -5.27
C GLN A 263 21.14 -4.74 -4.02
N LYS A 264 20.28 -5.68 -3.63
CA LYS A 264 19.50 -5.56 -2.40
C LYS A 264 20.43 -5.73 -1.22
N GLN A 265 20.45 -4.74 -0.35
CA GLN A 265 21.41 -4.68 0.74
C GLN A 265 20.85 -5.42 1.96
N LYS A 266 21.68 -6.30 2.50
CA LYS A 266 21.38 -7.09 3.70
C LYS A 266 22.45 -6.79 4.74
N ALA A 267 22.00 -6.48 5.95
CA ALA A 267 22.86 -6.34 7.10
C ALA A 267 22.48 -7.40 8.14
N ILE A 268 23.48 -8.13 8.62
CA ILE A 268 23.32 -9.03 9.76
C ILE A 268 23.95 -8.31 10.95
N ILE A 269 23.17 -8.05 11.99
CA ILE A 269 23.67 -7.49 13.25
C ILE A 269 24.28 -8.66 14.01
N ASP A 270 25.60 -8.83 13.88
CA ASP A 270 26.38 -9.82 14.64
C ASP A 270 26.94 -9.24 15.96
N ASN A 271 26.87 -7.92 16.14
CA ASN A 271 27.28 -7.20 17.35
C ASN A 271 26.22 -6.14 17.69
N LEU A 272 25.79 -6.06 18.95
CA LEU A 272 24.80 -5.08 19.40
C LEU A 272 25.27 -3.62 19.21
N GLU A 273 26.59 -3.39 19.18
CA GLU A 273 27.17 -2.07 18.86
C GLU A 273 26.76 -1.59 17.47
N ASP A 274 26.66 -2.50 16.49
CA ASP A 274 26.33 -2.17 15.10
C ASP A 274 24.80 -2.04 14.88
N ALA A 275 23.99 -2.50 15.83
CA ALA A 275 22.54 -2.61 15.69
C ALA A 275 21.89 -1.25 15.40
N GLN A 276 22.35 -0.22 16.09
CA GLN A 276 21.89 1.16 15.94
C GLN A 276 22.03 1.61 14.48
N TRP A 277 23.25 1.52 13.95
CA TRP A 277 23.57 1.98 12.59
C TRP A 277 22.84 1.18 11.51
N GLN A 278 22.70 -0.13 11.69
CA GLN A 278 22.00 -0.98 10.72
C GLN A 278 20.49 -0.70 10.69
N ILE A 279 19.85 -0.50 11.85
CA ILE A 279 18.44 -0.12 11.94
C ILE A 279 18.22 1.26 11.31
N ASP A 280 19.06 2.24 11.66
CA ASP A 280 18.99 3.58 11.07
C ASP A 280 19.14 3.57 9.56
N THR A 281 20.12 2.80 9.06
CA THR A 281 20.34 2.64 7.62
C THR A 281 19.13 2.02 6.94
N ALA A 282 18.53 1.00 7.54
CA ALA A 282 17.33 0.37 6.99
C ALA A 282 16.16 1.36 6.94
N ILE A 283 15.89 2.07 8.04
CA ILE A 283 14.82 3.07 8.10
C ILE A 283 15.06 4.20 7.08
N SER A 284 16.29 4.71 6.99
CA SER A 284 16.65 5.69 5.95
C SER A 284 16.39 5.13 4.55
N LYS A 285 16.77 3.89 4.26
CA LYS A 285 16.52 3.25 2.95
C LYS A 285 15.03 3.06 2.65
N CYS A 286 14.23 2.73 3.66
CA CYS A 286 12.77 2.64 3.56
C CYS A 286 12.20 3.98 3.04
N LEU A 287 12.58 5.08 3.70
CA LEU A 287 12.11 6.42 3.39
C LEU A 287 12.67 6.97 2.06
N GLU A 288 13.96 6.79 1.79
CA GLU A 288 14.65 7.30 0.59
C GLU A 288 14.18 6.63 -0.70
N GLU A 289 13.85 5.34 -0.61
CA GLU A 289 13.42 4.54 -1.76
C GLU A 289 11.90 4.44 -1.86
N SER A 290 11.16 4.83 -0.81
CA SER A 290 9.72 4.61 -0.69
C SER A 290 9.38 3.14 -0.95
N LYS A 291 10.09 2.25 -0.27
CA LYS A 291 9.98 0.79 -0.43
C LYS A 291 10.01 0.13 0.93
N PRO A 292 9.39 -1.06 1.08
CA PRO A 292 9.38 -1.74 2.34
C PRO A 292 10.77 -2.29 2.73
N ILE A 293 10.99 -2.38 4.03
CA ILE A 293 12.16 -3.01 4.65
C ILE A 293 11.73 -4.13 5.59
N TYR A 294 12.67 -5.01 5.91
CA TYR A 294 12.48 -6.10 6.87
C TYR A 294 13.49 -5.97 8.01
N ILE A 295 13.03 -6.05 9.26
CA ILE A 295 13.84 -6.02 10.47
C ILE A 295 13.48 -7.23 11.34
N SER A 296 14.40 -8.18 11.49
CA SER A 296 14.27 -9.30 12.42
C SER A 296 15.06 -9.06 13.70
N ILE A 297 14.43 -9.26 14.86
CA ILE A 297 15.05 -9.08 16.17
C ILE A 297 14.94 -10.35 17.01
N CYS A 298 16.06 -11.01 17.31
CA CYS A 298 16.13 -12.10 18.27
C CYS A 298 15.44 -11.73 19.60
N CYS A 299 14.51 -12.58 20.06
CA CYS A 299 13.66 -12.33 21.22
C CYS A 299 14.45 -12.01 22.51
N ASN A 300 15.62 -12.61 22.70
CA ASN A 300 16.45 -12.44 23.90
C ASN A 300 17.38 -11.21 23.86
N LEU A 301 17.46 -10.48 22.74
CA LEU A 301 18.33 -9.31 22.60
C LEU A 301 17.59 -7.98 22.87
N VAL A 302 16.26 -7.99 22.83
CA VAL A 302 15.40 -6.80 22.93
C VAL A 302 15.67 -5.99 24.20
N ALA A 303 15.82 -6.69 25.34
CA ALA A 303 15.90 -6.10 26.67
C ALA A 303 17.33 -5.87 27.18
N ILE A 304 18.36 -6.26 26.41
CA ILE A 304 19.75 -6.12 26.84
C ILE A 304 20.12 -4.62 26.87
N PRO A 305 20.51 -4.06 28.03
CA PRO A 305 20.99 -2.69 28.09
C PRO A 305 22.31 -2.54 27.34
N HIS A 306 22.41 -1.51 26.50
CA HIS A 306 23.63 -1.20 25.76
C HIS A 306 23.76 0.33 25.57
N PRO A 307 24.95 0.93 25.78
CA PRO A 307 25.14 2.38 25.70
C PRO A 307 24.72 3.01 24.36
N SER A 308 24.88 2.30 23.24
CA SER A 308 24.52 2.80 21.89
C SER A 308 23.02 3.04 21.69
N PHE A 309 22.15 2.52 22.57
CA PHE A 309 20.70 2.72 22.50
C PHE A 309 20.20 3.90 23.35
N SER A 310 21.12 4.71 23.87
CA SER A 310 20.80 5.89 24.68
C SER A 310 19.94 6.88 23.90
N ALA A 311 18.88 7.40 24.54
CA ALA A 311 18.03 8.43 23.96
C ALA A 311 18.82 9.71 23.63
N GLN A 312 19.86 10.01 24.41
CA GLN A 312 20.77 11.13 24.19
C GLN A 312 21.63 10.95 22.92
N GLN A 313 21.69 9.74 22.36
CA GLN A 313 22.43 9.39 21.14
C GLN A 313 21.53 9.17 19.92
N LEU A 314 20.24 9.51 19.97
CA LEU A 314 19.35 9.52 18.80
C LEU A 314 19.75 10.65 17.84
N ILE A 315 20.77 10.40 17.03
CA ILE A 315 21.21 11.30 15.95
C ILE A 315 20.09 11.36 14.90
N PRO A 316 19.72 12.54 14.36
CA PRO A 316 18.77 12.63 13.26
C PRO A 316 19.12 11.68 12.11
N LEU A 317 18.12 11.03 11.52
CA LEU A 317 18.35 10.17 10.36
C LEU A 317 18.96 11.01 9.23
N SER A 318 20.13 10.58 8.76
CA SER A 318 20.73 11.16 7.57
C SER A 318 20.00 10.60 6.35
N LEU A 319 19.20 11.44 5.70
CA LEU A 319 18.59 11.16 4.41
C LEU A 319 19.41 11.88 3.35
N SER A 320 19.83 11.14 2.32
CA SER A 320 20.58 11.71 1.19
C SER A 320 19.75 12.77 0.46
N SER A 321 20.28 13.99 0.35
CA SER A 321 19.69 15.02 -0.49
C SER A 321 19.96 14.69 -1.96
N LYS A 322 18.91 14.38 -2.70
CA LYS A 322 18.99 14.28 -4.16
C LYS A 322 18.87 15.68 -4.75
N GLU A 323 19.71 16.00 -5.73
CA GLU A 323 19.68 17.27 -6.46
C GLU A 323 19.64 17.00 -7.97
N SER A 324 19.01 17.89 -8.71
CA SER A 324 19.03 17.85 -10.17
C SER A 324 20.41 18.27 -10.69
N ASN A 325 20.93 17.57 -11.69
CA ASN A 325 22.07 18.08 -12.46
C ASN A 325 21.61 19.28 -13.28
N GLN A 326 22.18 20.45 -13.01
CA GLN A 326 21.71 21.71 -13.59
C GLN A 326 21.83 21.75 -15.12
N MET A 327 22.93 21.23 -15.68
CA MET A 327 23.11 21.18 -17.15
C MET A 327 22.10 20.25 -17.82
N ALA A 328 21.84 19.07 -17.21
CA ALA A 328 20.85 18.13 -17.70
C ALA A 328 19.43 18.72 -17.61
N LEU A 329 19.12 19.40 -16.51
CA LEU A 329 17.84 20.10 -16.29
C LEU A 329 17.61 21.17 -17.36
N GLU A 330 18.58 22.05 -17.59
CA GLU A 330 18.47 23.10 -18.61
C GLU A 330 18.30 22.51 -20.02
N ALA A 331 19.08 21.50 -20.38
CA ALA A 331 18.97 20.82 -21.67
C ALA A 331 17.60 20.13 -21.85
N ALA A 332 17.09 19.48 -20.80
CA ALA A 332 15.77 18.84 -20.84
C ALA A 332 14.65 19.88 -20.97
N VAL A 333 14.70 20.95 -20.19
CA VAL A 333 13.70 22.02 -20.22
C VAL A 333 13.66 22.69 -21.58
N GLU A 334 14.83 23.02 -22.17
CA GLU A 334 14.90 23.63 -23.50
C GLU A 334 14.29 22.71 -24.56
N LYS A 335 14.69 21.44 -24.58
CA LYS A 335 14.19 20.46 -25.54
C LYS A 335 12.68 20.21 -25.39
N ALA A 336 12.18 20.12 -24.16
CA ALA A 336 10.76 19.96 -23.89
C ALA A 336 9.97 21.20 -24.30
N ALA A 337 10.45 22.40 -23.97
CA ALA A 337 9.82 23.65 -24.36
C ALA A 337 9.78 23.80 -25.88
N GLN A 338 10.84 23.44 -26.60
CA GLN A 338 10.87 23.48 -28.07
C GLN A 338 9.79 22.56 -28.68
N LEU A 339 9.67 21.34 -28.18
CA LEU A 339 8.68 20.37 -28.66
C LEU A 339 7.24 20.81 -28.33
N LEU A 340 7.00 21.24 -27.09
CA LEU A 340 5.66 21.57 -26.61
C LEU A 340 5.16 22.93 -27.13
N ASN A 341 6.03 23.93 -27.27
CA ASN A 341 5.64 25.25 -27.81
C ASN A 341 5.36 25.24 -29.32
N THR A 342 5.82 24.22 -30.05
CA THR A 342 5.51 24.02 -31.47
C THR A 342 4.29 23.13 -31.71
N ALA A 343 3.79 22.47 -30.66
CA ALA A 343 2.61 21.62 -30.73
C ALA A 343 1.33 22.44 -30.88
N ILE A 344 0.41 21.96 -31.71
CA ILE A 344 -0.90 22.57 -31.92
C ILE A 344 -1.85 22.13 -30.81
N LYS A 345 -1.84 20.85 -30.44
CA LYS A 345 -2.76 20.23 -29.47
C LYS A 345 -1.99 19.44 -28.40
N PRO A 346 -1.20 20.11 -27.54
CA PRO A 346 -0.48 19.45 -26.46
C PRO A 346 -1.42 18.99 -25.32
N VAL A 347 -1.08 17.88 -24.67
CA VAL A 347 -1.83 17.31 -23.53
C VAL A 347 -0.90 16.90 -22.39
N MET A 348 -1.41 16.92 -21.15
CA MET A 348 -0.68 16.47 -19.95
C MET A 348 -1.37 15.26 -19.30
N ILE A 349 -0.59 14.27 -18.89
CA ILE A 349 -1.09 13.08 -18.20
C ILE A 349 -0.28 12.85 -16.93
N GLY A 350 -0.92 12.85 -15.76
CA GLY A 350 -0.30 12.55 -14.47
C GLY A 350 -0.35 11.05 -14.13
N GLY A 351 0.69 10.52 -13.50
CA GLY A 351 0.78 9.12 -13.07
C GLY A 351 1.16 8.94 -11.62
N ARG A 352 1.13 7.69 -11.13
CA ARG A 352 1.23 7.37 -9.69
C ARG A 352 2.54 7.82 -9.02
N LYS A 353 3.62 8.03 -9.80
CA LYS A 353 4.89 8.54 -9.24
C LYS A 353 4.84 10.01 -8.84
N LEU A 354 3.77 10.75 -9.14
CA LEU A 354 3.56 12.11 -8.62
C LEU A 354 3.59 12.14 -7.08
N ARG A 355 3.00 11.13 -6.43
CA ARG A 355 3.05 10.96 -4.97
C ARG A 355 4.46 10.64 -4.49
N LEU A 356 5.11 9.66 -5.14
CA LEU A 356 6.47 9.22 -4.80
C LEU A 356 7.47 10.38 -4.73
N THR A 357 7.37 11.34 -5.64
CA THR A 357 8.31 12.48 -5.74
C THR A 357 7.76 13.78 -5.15
N ASN A 358 6.65 13.74 -4.41
CA ASN A 358 5.96 14.92 -3.87
C ASN A 358 5.80 16.03 -4.95
N SER A 359 5.41 15.63 -6.16
CA SER A 359 5.39 16.50 -7.37
C SER A 359 3.97 16.91 -7.81
N GLN A 360 2.95 16.67 -6.99
CA GLN A 360 1.56 17.05 -7.27
C GLN A 360 1.39 18.57 -7.42
N GLU A 361 1.93 19.37 -6.50
CA GLU A 361 1.88 20.84 -6.58
C GLU A 361 2.65 21.38 -7.81
N PRO A 362 3.92 20.99 -8.07
CA PRO A 362 4.62 21.33 -9.32
C PRO A 362 3.85 20.95 -10.60
N PHE A 363 3.11 19.84 -10.59
CA PHE A 363 2.30 19.41 -11.72
C PHE A 363 1.09 20.32 -11.94
N ILE A 364 0.45 20.78 -10.86
CA ILE A 364 -0.63 21.80 -10.89
C ILE A 364 -0.09 23.15 -11.36
N GLU A 365 1.07 23.59 -10.86
CA GLU A 365 1.76 24.81 -11.31
C GLU A 365 2.02 24.78 -12.82
N LEU A 366 2.51 23.66 -13.34
CA LEU A 366 2.74 23.49 -14.78
C LEU A 366 1.44 23.54 -15.58
N ALA A 367 0.39 22.86 -15.12
CA ALA A 367 -0.92 22.87 -15.77
C ALA A 367 -1.51 24.29 -15.86
N ASN A 368 -1.40 25.08 -14.79
CA ASN A 368 -1.81 26.48 -14.76
C ASN A 368 -1.01 27.34 -15.74
N ALA A 369 0.30 27.10 -15.86
CA ALA A 369 1.18 27.88 -16.73
C ALA A 369 0.94 27.61 -18.23
N CYS A 370 0.70 26.35 -18.60
CA CYS A 370 0.58 25.95 -20.01
C CYS A 370 -0.86 25.96 -20.53
N GLY A 371 -1.86 25.82 -19.66
CA GLY A 371 -3.27 25.78 -20.06
C GLY A 371 -3.66 24.52 -20.86
N TYR A 372 -2.89 23.44 -20.77
CA TYR A 372 -3.19 22.18 -21.47
C TYR A 372 -4.36 21.47 -20.78
N PRO A 373 -5.13 20.62 -21.49
CA PRO A 373 -6.01 19.67 -20.82
C PRO A 373 -5.16 18.67 -20.02
N VAL A 374 -5.63 18.32 -18.83
CA VAL A 374 -4.94 17.45 -17.89
C VAL A 374 -5.77 16.20 -17.65
N ALA A 375 -5.20 15.05 -17.95
CA ALA A 375 -5.71 13.75 -17.55
C ALA A 375 -4.83 13.14 -16.45
N VAL A 376 -5.33 12.10 -15.80
CA VAL A 376 -4.53 11.22 -14.93
C VAL A 376 -4.67 9.77 -15.38
N MET A 377 -3.63 8.97 -15.18
CA MET A 377 -3.72 7.51 -15.26
C MET A 377 -4.61 6.99 -14.12
N PRO A 378 -5.28 5.83 -14.25
CA PRO A 378 -6.18 5.31 -13.22
C PRO A 378 -5.50 5.13 -11.85
N SER A 379 -4.23 4.73 -11.82
CA SER A 379 -3.43 4.62 -10.60
C SER A 379 -3.11 5.97 -9.92
N ALA A 380 -3.41 7.09 -10.58
CA ALA A 380 -3.14 8.45 -10.12
C ALA A 380 -4.42 9.26 -9.83
N LYS A 381 -5.59 8.62 -9.82
CA LYS A 381 -6.83 9.29 -9.44
C LYS A 381 -6.72 9.93 -8.05
N GLY A 382 -7.26 11.14 -7.90
CA GLY A 382 -7.14 11.95 -6.69
C GLY A 382 -5.78 12.66 -6.52
N MET A 383 -4.78 12.42 -7.38
CA MET A 383 -3.48 13.11 -7.30
C MET A 383 -3.48 14.49 -7.98
N PHE A 384 -4.51 14.81 -8.76
CA PHE A 384 -4.76 16.13 -9.36
C PHE A 384 -6.16 16.62 -8.95
N PRO A 385 -6.34 17.92 -8.65
CA PRO A 385 -7.63 18.47 -8.26
C PRO A 385 -8.67 18.33 -9.38
N GLU A 386 -9.68 17.49 -9.19
CA GLU A 386 -10.68 17.22 -10.22
C GLU A 386 -11.64 18.39 -10.50
N ASN A 387 -11.65 19.41 -9.62
CA ASN A 387 -12.36 20.67 -9.84
C ASN A 387 -11.54 21.70 -10.61
N HIS A 388 -10.31 21.37 -11.02
CA HIS A 388 -9.50 22.24 -11.86
C HIS A 388 -10.14 22.37 -13.24
N PRO A 389 -10.23 23.59 -13.82
CA PRO A 389 -11.00 23.82 -15.04
C PRO A 389 -10.50 22.99 -16.21
N HIS A 390 -9.21 22.68 -16.28
CA HIS A 390 -8.63 21.90 -17.38
C HIS A 390 -8.54 20.39 -17.10
N PHE A 391 -9.07 19.90 -15.98
CA PHE A 391 -9.10 18.47 -15.73
C PHE A 391 -10.12 17.79 -16.66
N ILE A 392 -9.69 16.79 -17.42
CA ILE A 392 -10.52 16.08 -18.40
C ILE A 392 -10.82 14.63 -18.01
N GLY A 393 -10.41 14.20 -16.81
CA GLY A 393 -10.71 12.86 -16.28
C GLY A 393 -9.55 11.89 -16.32
N THR A 394 -9.89 10.59 -16.29
CA THR A 394 -8.93 9.48 -16.31
C THR A 394 -8.64 9.04 -17.75
N TYR A 395 -7.37 9.03 -18.14
CA TYR A 395 -6.90 8.41 -19.37
C TYR A 395 -6.57 6.94 -19.11
N TRP A 396 -7.39 6.05 -19.66
CA TRP A 396 -7.30 4.60 -19.50
C TRP A 396 -7.61 3.88 -20.82
N GLY A 397 -7.04 4.37 -21.91
CA GLY A 397 -7.28 3.82 -23.25
C GLY A 397 -8.75 3.93 -23.65
N THR A 398 -9.34 2.83 -24.08
CA THR A 398 -10.73 2.80 -24.58
C THR A 398 -11.79 2.91 -23.48
N ILE A 399 -11.42 2.66 -22.23
CA ILE A 399 -12.28 2.82 -21.05
C ILE A 399 -12.00 4.13 -20.29
N SER A 400 -11.42 5.12 -20.99
CA SER A 400 -11.18 6.45 -20.43
C SER A 400 -12.48 7.15 -20.03
N SER A 401 -12.36 8.17 -19.18
CA SER A 401 -13.45 9.13 -18.97
C SER A 401 -13.93 9.70 -20.31
N THR A 402 -15.20 10.10 -20.38
CA THR A 402 -15.85 10.59 -21.59
C THR A 402 -14.98 11.62 -22.34
N TYR A 403 -14.63 11.32 -23.59
CA TYR A 403 -13.77 12.14 -24.48
C TYR A 403 -12.30 12.33 -24.06
N CYS A 404 -11.90 11.81 -22.90
CA CYS A 404 -10.54 11.92 -22.41
C CYS A 404 -9.58 11.13 -23.30
N GLY A 405 -9.93 9.88 -23.63
CA GLY A 405 -9.13 9.00 -24.50
C GLY A 405 -8.91 9.62 -25.87
N GLU A 406 -9.99 10.05 -26.52
CA GLU A 406 -9.96 10.70 -27.83
C GLU A 406 -9.10 11.96 -27.81
N THR A 407 -9.23 12.79 -26.77
CA THR A 407 -8.43 14.02 -26.63
C THR A 407 -6.94 13.73 -26.50
N VAL A 408 -6.58 12.73 -25.70
CA VAL A 408 -5.18 12.32 -25.50
C VAL A 408 -4.59 11.68 -26.75
N GLU A 409 -5.33 10.80 -27.42
CA GLU A 409 -4.80 9.99 -28.53
C GLU A 409 -4.68 10.77 -29.85
N ILE A 410 -5.51 11.79 -30.08
CA ILE A 410 -5.39 12.68 -31.25
C ILE A 410 -4.35 13.79 -31.07
N ALA A 411 -3.80 13.97 -29.86
CA ALA A 411 -2.79 14.98 -29.56
C ALA A 411 -1.57 14.85 -30.49
N ASP A 412 -0.90 15.96 -30.75
CA ASP A 412 0.33 16.02 -31.56
C ASP A 412 1.60 16.15 -30.71
N ALA A 413 1.44 16.40 -29.41
CA ALA A 413 2.46 16.24 -28.37
C ALA A 413 1.80 15.86 -27.04
N SER A 414 2.47 15.03 -26.24
CA SER A 414 2.00 14.67 -24.90
C SER A 414 3.15 14.69 -23.90
N ILE A 415 2.86 15.05 -22.66
CA ILE A 415 3.80 14.90 -21.54
C ILE A 415 3.17 14.02 -20.47
N PHE A 416 3.78 12.87 -20.24
CA PHE A 416 3.41 11.92 -19.19
C PHE A 416 4.32 12.17 -17.99
N VAL A 417 3.72 12.53 -16.86
CA VAL A 417 4.44 12.92 -15.65
C VAL A 417 4.24 11.87 -14.57
N GLY A 418 5.29 11.11 -14.29
CA GLY A 418 5.25 10.03 -13.30
C GLY A 418 4.39 8.84 -13.70
N ALA A 419 4.09 8.68 -14.98
CA ALA A 419 3.34 7.54 -15.50
C ALA A 419 4.17 6.26 -15.47
N ILE A 420 3.50 5.16 -15.17
CA ILE A 420 3.98 3.81 -15.41
C ILE A 420 2.98 3.18 -16.39
N LEU A 421 3.51 2.60 -17.46
CA LEU A 421 2.70 2.00 -18.52
C LEU A 421 2.74 0.48 -18.37
N ASP A 422 2.23 -0.01 -17.25
CA ASP A 422 2.07 -1.44 -16.97
C ASP A 422 0.78 -2.00 -17.60
N GLU A 423 0.58 -3.31 -17.48
CA GLU A 423 -0.54 -4.01 -18.11
C GLU A 423 -1.91 -3.43 -17.70
N LEU A 424 -2.08 -3.06 -16.42
CA LEU A 424 -3.36 -2.60 -15.88
C LEU A 424 -3.61 -1.14 -16.22
N ASP A 425 -2.62 -0.26 -16.04
CA ASP A 425 -2.71 1.16 -16.43
C ASP A 425 -2.91 1.35 -17.96
N THR A 426 -2.56 0.35 -18.77
CA THR A 426 -2.63 0.42 -20.24
C THR A 426 -3.75 -0.40 -20.88
N VAL A 427 -4.61 -1.02 -20.07
CA VAL A 427 -5.67 -1.94 -20.53
C VAL A 427 -5.08 -3.02 -21.45
N ALA A 428 -4.20 -3.85 -20.88
CA ALA A 428 -3.50 -4.91 -21.58
C ALA A 428 -2.65 -4.40 -22.76
N PHE A 429 -1.86 -3.35 -22.52
CA PHE A 429 -0.95 -2.73 -23.50
C PHE A 429 -1.63 -2.17 -24.76
N SER A 430 -2.91 -1.77 -24.65
CA SER A 430 -3.74 -1.38 -25.79
C SER A 430 -3.86 0.13 -26.03
N LEU A 431 -3.16 0.97 -25.25
CA LEU A 431 -3.16 2.43 -25.47
C LEU A 431 -2.67 2.79 -26.87
N THR A 432 -3.38 3.70 -27.56
CA THR A 432 -3.07 4.07 -28.95
C THR A 432 -2.38 5.43 -29.11
N TYR A 433 -1.96 6.05 -28.00
CA TYR A 433 -1.25 7.34 -28.04
C TYR A 433 0.04 7.29 -28.90
N LYS A 434 0.38 8.43 -29.51
CA LYS A 434 1.56 8.57 -30.37
C LYS A 434 2.85 8.57 -29.56
N LYS A 435 3.43 7.39 -29.29
CA LYS A 435 4.68 7.21 -28.52
C LYS A 435 5.83 8.09 -29.02
N ASN A 436 5.95 8.27 -30.33
CA ASN A 436 6.95 9.12 -30.98
C ASN A 436 6.72 10.64 -30.80
N LYS A 437 5.69 11.04 -30.04
CA LYS A 437 5.35 12.43 -29.68
C LYS A 437 5.20 12.63 -28.16
N GLY A 438 5.50 11.60 -27.37
CA GLY A 438 5.36 11.64 -25.91
C GLY A 438 6.68 11.87 -25.17
N ILE A 439 6.72 12.90 -24.33
CA ILE A 439 7.77 13.10 -23.33
C ILE A 439 7.39 12.29 -22.08
N MET A 440 8.30 11.48 -21.55
CA MET A 440 8.12 10.76 -20.29
C MET A 440 8.97 11.40 -19.20
N VAL A 441 8.33 11.94 -18.17
CA VAL A 441 9.00 12.48 -16.98
C VAL A 441 8.96 11.40 -15.91
N GLU A 442 10.08 10.75 -15.69
CA GLU A 442 10.24 9.76 -14.62
C GLU A 442 10.64 10.45 -13.31
N ALA A 443 10.91 9.66 -12.25
CA ALA A 443 11.24 10.22 -10.94
C ALA A 443 12.57 10.99 -10.92
N ASP A 444 13.55 10.54 -11.71
CA ASP A 444 14.94 11.03 -11.71
C ASP A 444 15.48 11.40 -13.11
N ARG A 445 14.63 11.42 -14.15
CA ARG A 445 15.05 11.68 -15.54
C ARG A 445 13.88 12.09 -16.43
N VAL A 446 14.20 12.65 -17.58
CA VAL A 446 13.24 12.98 -18.65
C VAL A 446 13.64 12.25 -19.92
N VAL A 447 12.72 11.46 -20.48
CA VAL A 447 12.91 10.67 -21.69
C VAL A 447 12.16 11.32 -22.86
N PHE A 448 12.89 11.67 -23.90
CA PHE A 448 12.33 12.27 -25.10
C PHE A 448 11.99 11.22 -26.17
N PRO A 449 10.93 11.44 -26.95
CA PRO A 449 10.55 10.50 -28.00
C PRO A 449 11.64 10.42 -29.06
N ASN A 450 12.08 9.20 -29.39
CA ASN A 450 13.19 8.93 -30.33
C ASN A 450 14.47 9.73 -30.00
N GLY A 451 14.68 10.07 -28.73
CA GLY A 451 15.72 10.98 -28.29
C GLY A 451 16.46 10.48 -27.04
N PRO A 452 17.30 11.33 -26.44
CA PRO A 452 18.04 10.98 -25.24
C PRO A 452 17.12 10.90 -24.01
N SER A 453 17.54 10.09 -23.05
CA SER A 453 17.12 10.18 -21.66
C SER A 453 18.09 11.09 -20.93
N LEU A 454 17.60 12.18 -20.34
CA LEU A 454 18.41 13.16 -19.62
C LEU A 454 18.17 13.01 -18.11
N GLY A 455 19.25 12.87 -17.34
CA GLY A 455 19.23 12.68 -15.89
C GLY A 455 20.64 12.85 -15.30
N PRO A 456 20.79 12.96 -13.96
CA PRO A 456 19.72 12.94 -12.96
C PRO A 456 18.97 14.29 -12.88
N ILE A 457 17.65 14.25 -12.94
CA ILE A 457 16.76 15.43 -12.85
C ILE A 457 15.56 15.07 -11.98
N LEU A 458 15.34 15.81 -10.90
CA LEU A 458 14.15 15.63 -10.07
C LEU A 458 12.91 16.11 -10.81
N MET A 459 11.86 15.28 -10.82
CA MET A 459 10.58 15.60 -11.45
C MET A 459 10.06 16.99 -11.07
N LYS A 460 10.02 17.33 -9.77
CA LYS A 460 9.57 18.64 -9.27
C LYS A 460 10.35 19.83 -9.86
N ASP A 461 11.66 19.69 -10.06
CA ASP A 461 12.52 20.76 -10.55
C ASP A 461 12.28 20.97 -12.05
N PHE A 462 12.17 19.86 -12.79
CA PHE A 462 11.83 19.88 -14.21
C PHE A 462 10.47 20.54 -14.47
N LEU A 463 9.42 20.15 -13.75
CA LEU A 463 8.07 20.69 -13.93
C LEU A 463 8.03 22.21 -13.69
N ARG A 464 8.67 22.68 -12.62
CA ARG A 464 8.76 24.11 -12.30
C ARG A 464 9.57 24.91 -13.32
N ALA A 465 10.70 24.37 -13.76
CA ALA A 465 11.54 25.02 -14.75
C ALA A 465 10.87 25.06 -16.13
N LEU A 466 10.18 23.97 -16.51
CA LEU A 466 9.42 23.89 -17.75
C LEU A 466 8.25 24.89 -17.78
N GLY A 467 7.51 25.02 -16.67
CA GLY A 467 6.39 25.97 -16.58
C GLY A 467 6.78 27.42 -16.89
N LYS A 468 8.02 27.81 -16.60
CA LYS A 468 8.56 29.15 -16.92
C LYS A 468 8.86 29.36 -18.42
N ARG A 469 8.90 28.29 -19.21
CA ARG A 469 9.33 28.30 -20.63
C ARG A 469 8.21 27.99 -21.60
N LEU A 470 7.12 27.39 -21.12
CA LEU A 470 5.96 27.10 -21.95
C LEU A 470 5.13 28.35 -22.22
N LYS A 471 4.64 28.47 -23.45
CA LYS A 471 3.62 29.43 -23.84
C LYS A 471 2.23 28.80 -23.62
N PRO A 472 1.25 29.55 -23.10
CA PRO A 472 -0.11 29.04 -22.95
C PRO A 472 -0.69 28.53 -24.28
N ASN A 473 -1.28 27.33 -24.28
CA ASN A 473 -1.99 26.75 -25.42
C ASN A 473 -3.18 25.90 -24.93
N SER A 474 -4.39 26.41 -25.08
CA SER A 474 -5.63 25.71 -24.71
C SER A 474 -6.29 24.96 -25.86
N THR A 475 -5.68 24.86 -27.04
CA THR A 475 -6.34 24.34 -28.26
C THR A 475 -6.88 22.92 -28.08
N ALA A 476 -6.12 22.02 -27.44
CA ALA A 476 -6.58 20.66 -27.16
C ALA A 476 -7.75 20.65 -26.16
N TYR A 477 -7.73 21.53 -25.16
CA TYR A 477 -8.80 21.68 -24.18
C TYR A 477 -10.07 22.27 -24.80
N GLU A 478 -9.95 23.27 -25.68
CA GLU A 478 -11.09 23.82 -26.42
C GLU A 478 -11.72 22.78 -27.36
N ASN A 479 -10.91 21.90 -27.97
CA ASN A 479 -11.44 20.77 -28.73
C ASN A 479 -12.21 19.80 -27.84
N TYR A 480 -11.67 19.43 -26.68
CA TYR A 480 -12.39 18.61 -25.69
C TYR A 480 -13.75 19.22 -25.32
N ARG A 481 -13.77 20.54 -25.01
CA ARG A 481 -15.02 21.26 -24.68
C ARG A 481 -16.05 21.27 -25.81
N ARG A 482 -15.61 21.22 -27.07
CA ARG A 482 -16.50 21.20 -28.24
C ARG A 482 -17.21 19.87 -28.45
N ILE A 483 -16.70 18.77 -27.90
CA ILE A 483 -17.32 17.44 -27.98
C ILE A 483 -18.50 17.33 -26.98
N TYR A 484 -18.98 18.45 -26.43
CA TYR A 484 -20.03 18.50 -25.42
C TYR A 484 -21.27 17.67 -25.82
N ILE A 485 -21.47 16.59 -25.09
CA ILE A 485 -22.73 15.86 -24.99
C ILE A 485 -23.13 15.95 -23.53
N ALA A 486 -24.37 16.34 -23.27
CA ALA A 486 -24.89 16.40 -21.91
C ALA A 486 -24.70 15.04 -21.23
N GLU A 487 -24.09 15.01 -20.04
CA GLU A 487 -23.98 13.78 -19.26
C GLU A 487 -25.38 13.29 -18.94
N SER A 488 -25.80 12.17 -19.55
CA SER A 488 -26.97 11.43 -19.09
C SER A 488 -26.56 10.63 -17.87
N GLY A 489 -27.17 10.91 -16.71
CA GLY A 489 -27.04 10.07 -15.54
C GLY A 489 -27.62 8.66 -15.78
N PRO A 490 -27.33 7.69 -14.90
CA PRO A 490 -28.02 6.41 -14.90
C PRO A 490 -29.53 6.62 -14.86
N LEU A 491 -30.29 5.84 -15.64
CA LEU A 491 -31.75 5.84 -15.60
C LEU A 491 -32.22 5.49 -14.19
N GLU A 492 -33.29 6.13 -13.71
CA GLU A 492 -33.85 5.77 -12.41
C GLU A 492 -34.38 4.34 -12.45
N SER A 493 -34.22 3.61 -11.35
CA SER A 493 -34.83 2.30 -11.20
C SER A 493 -36.34 2.43 -11.06
N GLY A 494 -37.07 1.48 -11.64
CA GLY A 494 -38.49 1.32 -11.34
C GLY A 494 -38.71 0.92 -9.87
N PRO A 495 -39.90 1.19 -9.29
CA PRO A 495 -40.19 0.82 -7.91
C PRO A 495 -40.00 -0.68 -7.67
N GLY A 496 -39.18 -1.04 -6.68
CA GLY A 496 -38.90 -2.44 -6.32
C GLY A 496 -37.99 -3.20 -7.29
N GLU A 497 -37.41 -2.53 -8.28
CA GLU A 497 -36.40 -3.14 -9.14
C GLU A 497 -35.11 -3.44 -8.37
N ALA A 498 -34.43 -4.52 -8.76
CA ALA A 498 -33.14 -4.89 -8.20
C ALA A 498 -32.10 -3.78 -8.45
N LEU A 499 -31.32 -3.47 -7.42
CA LEU A 499 -30.24 -2.50 -7.52
C LEU A 499 -29.22 -2.88 -8.61
N ARG A 500 -28.74 -1.83 -9.28
CA ARG A 500 -27.59 -1.89 -10.19
C ARG A 500 -26.48 -1.01 -9.64
N VAL A 501 -25.23 -1.41 -9.86
CA VAL A 501 -24.04 -0.75 -9.31
C VAL A 501 -23.93 0.69 -9.83
N ASN A 502 -24.34 0.96 -11.07
CA ASN A 502 -24.38 2.33 -11.59
C ASN A 502 -25.36 3.26 -10.81
N ILE A 503 -26.49 2.74 -10.34
CA ILE A 503 -27.45 3.46 -9.47
C ILE A 503 -26.85 3.70 -8.09
N VAL A 504 -26.10 2.72 -7.58
CA VAL A 504 -25.36 2.89 -6.32
C VAL A 504 -24.43 4.09 -6.42
N PHE A 505 -23.58 4.11 -7.44
CA PHE A 505 -22.58 5.17 -7.61
C PHE A 505 -23.19 6.54 -7.97
N LYS A 506 -24.39 6.60 -8.56
CA LYS A 506 -25.19 7.84 -8.72
C LYS A 506 -25.45 8.51 -7.36
N HIS A 507 -25.80 7.74 -6.34
CA HIS A 507 -26.07 8.29 -5.00
C HIS A 507 -24.79 8.51 -4.19
N ILE A 508 -23.80 7.64 -4.33
CA ILE A 508 -22.47 7.86 -3.75
C ILE A 508 -21.88 9.19 -4.20
N GLN A 509 -21.97 9.53 -5.50
CA GLN A 509 -21.49 10.80 -6.03
C GLN A 509 -22.07 12.01 -5.27
N LYS A 510 -23.35 11.94 -4.85
CA LYS A 510 -24.01 13.00 -4.08
C LYS A 510 -23.60 13.00 -2.60
N MET A 511 -23.21 11.84 -2.06
CA MET A 511 -22.77 11.65 -0.67
C MET A 511 -21.36 12.20 -0.42
N LEU A 512 -20.47 12.14 -1.43
CA LEU A 512 -19.06 12.50 -1.26
C LEU A 512 -18.86 13.96 -0.85
N SER A 513 -17.94 14.16 0.09
CA SER A 513 -17.53 15.47 0.60
C SER A 513 -16.03 15.57 0.81
N SER A 514 -15.52 16.79 1.03
CA SER A 514 -14.09 17.06 1.20
C SER A 514 -13.45 16.43 2.44
N ASN A 515 -14.26 16.05 3.44
CA ASN A 515 -13.83 15.32 4.64
C ASN A 515 -13.93 13.79 4.49
N MET A 516 -14.18 13.27 3.29
CA MET A 516 -14.17 11.83 3.03
C MET A 516 -12.90 11.38 2.31
N ALA A 517 -12.68 10.06 2.32
CA ALA A 517 -11.70 9.39 1.47
C ALA A 517 -12.33 8.12 0.89
N VAL A 518 -12.08 7.83 -0.37
CA VAL A 518 -12.57 6.63 -1.05
C VAL A 518 -11.46 5.60 -1.15
N ILE A 519 -11.75 4.35 -0.80
CA ILE A 519 -10.88 3.20 -1.05
C ILE A 519 -11.63 2.25 -1.95
N SER A 520 -11.02 1.89 -3.09
CA SER A 520 -11.64 1.02 -4.09
C SER A 520 -10.90 -0.31 -4.19
N GLU A 521 -11.62 -1.40 -3.92
CA GLU A 521 -11.11 -2.76 -4.12
C GLU A 521 -10.98 -3.12 -5.61
N ALA A 522 -10.13 -4.10 -5.89
CA ALA A 522 -10.11 -4.84 -7.15
C ALA A 522 -11.47 -5.49 -7.47
N GLY A 523 -11.87 -5.41 -8.73
CA GLY A 523 -13.19 -5.79 -9.22
C GLY A 523 -13.90 -4.62 -9.89
N ASP A 524 -15.22 -4.73 -10.06
CA ASP A 524 -15.99 -3.69 -10.76
C ASP A 524 -16.00 -2.33 -10.01
N SER A 525 -15.71 -2.37 -8.70
CA SER A 525 -15.45 -1.18 -7.87
C SER A 525 -14.41 -0.24 -8.48
N TRP A 526 -13.36 -0.75 -9.15
CA TRP A 526 -12.37 0.10 -9.82
C TRP A 526 -13.01 0.98 -10.88
N PHE A 527 -13.79 0.42 -11.79
CA PHE A 527 -14.35 1.16 -12.91
C PHE A 527 -15.40 2.16 -12.44
N HIS A 528 -16.27 1.75 -11.52
CA HIS A 528 -17.28 2.63 -10.95
C HIS A 528 -16.69 3.77 -10.13
N SER A 529 -15.68 3.50 -9.30
CA SER A 529 -15.05 4.53 -8.46
C SER A 529 -14.20 5.50 -9.28
N GLN A 530 -13.62 5.07 -10.40
CA GLN A 530 -12.89 5.96 -11.33
C GLN A 530 -13.80 7.04 -11.94
N ARG A 531 -15.10 6.78 -12.07
CA ARG A 531 -16.11 7.72 -12.60
C ARG A 531 -16.59 8.75 -11.58
N LEU A 532 -16.29 8.57 -10.29
CA LEU A 532 -16.64 9.55 -9.27
C LEU A 532 -15.86 10.84 -9.49
N LYS A 533 -16.54 11.98 -9.47
CA LYS A 533 -15.94 13.32 -9.41
C LYS A 533 -15.60 13.62 -7.94
N LEU A 534 -14.31 13.67 -7.63
CA LEU A 534 -13.83 13.84 -6.26
C LEU A 534 -13.93 15.31 -5.83
N PRO A 535 -14.63 15.61 -4.71
CA PRO A 535 -14.57 16.93 -4.10
C PRO A 535 -13.14 17.32 -3.74
N LYS A 536 -12.86 18.63 -3.70
CA LYS A 536 -11.56 19.14 -3.27
C LYS A 536 -11.15 18.51 -1.93
N SER A 537 -9.93 17.99 -1.85
CA SER A 537 -9.38 17.32 -0.67
C SER A 537 -10.01 15.97 -0.29
N CYS A 538 -10.95 15.43 -1.07
CA CYS A 538 -11.39 14.05 -0.91
C CYS A 538 -10.22 13.11 -1.23
N GLY A 539 -9.94 12.17 -0.31
CA GLY A 539 -8.92 11.14 -0.54
C GLY A 539 -9.39 10.10 -1.55
N TYR A 540 -8.46 9.46 -2.24
CA TYR A 540 -8.75 8.32 -3.11
C TYR A 540 -7.56 7.35 -3.09
N GLU A 541 -7.81 6.07 -2.85
CA GLU A 541 -6.79 5.03 -2.87
C GLU A 541 -7.27 3.80 -3.64
N VAL A 542 -6.34 3.22 -4.38
CA VAL A 542 -6.48 2.00 -5.14
C VAL A 542 -5.15 1.22 -5.10
N GLN A 543 -5.22 -0.11 -5.10
CA GLN A 543 -4.05 -0.97 -5.31
C GLN A 543 -4.15 -1.59 -6.70
N LEU A 544 -3.81 -0.78 -7.72
CA LEU A 544 -4.03 -1.20 -9.10
C LEU A 544 -2.97 -2.21 -9.54
N LEU A 545 -1.67 -1.96 -9.30
CA LEU A 545 -0.63 -2.81 -9.87
C LEU A 545 -0.55 -4.19 -9.20
N TYR A 546 -0.65 -4.23 -7.87
CA TYR A 546 -0.56 -5.51 -7.16
C TYR A 546 -1.87 -6.29 -7.16
N ALA A 547 -3.01 -5.58 -7.25
CA ALA A 547 -4.34 -6.16 -7.49
C ALA A 547 -4.74 -7.31 -6.54
N SER A 548 -4.32 -7.27 -5.27
CA SER A 548 -4.63 -8.36 -4.33
C SER A 548 -6.01 -8.17 -3.72
N ILE A 549 -6.97 -9.01 -4.11
CA ILE A 549 -8.33 -8.97 -3.53
C ILE A 549 -8.29 -9.15 -1.99
N GLY A 550 -9.09 -8.36 -1.29
CA GLY A 550 -9.12 -8.31 0.18
C GLY A 550 -8.18 -7.27 0.79
N TRP A 551 -7.29 -6.65 0.00
CA TRP A 551 -6.41 -5.55 0.44
C TRP A 551 -7.20 -4.39 1.04
N SER A 552 -8.31 -4.01 0.40
CA SER A 552 -8.98 -2.73 0.64
C SER A 552 -9.55 -2.60 2.05
N LEU A 553 -9.96 -3.70 2.68
CA LEU A 553 -10.52 -3.69 4.04
C LEU A 553 -9.43 -3.38 5.09
N GLY A 554 -8.28 -4.06 5.00
CA GLY A 554 -7.13 -3.75 5.84
C GLY A 554 -6.56 -2.37 5.54
N ALA A 555 -6.48 -1.98 4.28
CA ALA A 555 -6.06 -0.63 3.90
C ALA A 555 -6.99 0.46 4.47
N THR A 556 -8.31 0.18 4.53
CA THR A 556 -9.29 1.07 5.18
C THR A 556 -9.03 1.24 6.66
N LEU A 557 -8.74 0.13 7.37
CA LEU A 557 -8.39 0.15 8.79
C LEU A 557 -7.17 1.06 9.04
N GLY A 558 -6.13 0.87 8.23
CA GLY A 558 -4.89 1.65 8.32
C GLY A 558 -5.05 3.12 7.97
N TYR A 559 -5.73 3.40 6.85
CA TYR A 559 -5.96 4.77 6.38
C TYR A 559 -6.79 5.58 7.38
N ALA A 560 -7.83 4.98 7.95
CA ALA A 560 -8.68 5.63 8.94
C ALA A 560 -7.92 5.97 10.24
N GLN A 561 -6.99 5.11 10.69
CA GLN A 561 -6.08 5.46 11.80
C GLN A 561 -5.14 6.61 11.43
N ALA A 562 -4.64 6.61 10.20
CA ALA A 562 -3.74 7.64 9.71
C ALA A 562 -4.42 9.00 9.53
N ALA A 563 -5.72 9.02 9.19
CA ALA A 563 -6.54 10.20 8.94
C ALA A 563 -7.85 10.20 9.75
N PRO A 564 -7.78 10.38 11.09
CA PRO A 564 -8.99 10.43 11.93
C PRO A 564 -9.90 11.63 11.60
N GLU A 565 -9.41 12.63 10.86
CA GLU A 565 -10.20 13.73 10.33
C GLU A 565 -11.05 13.36 9.10
N LYS A 566 -10.82 12.18 8.52
CA LYS A 566 -11.52 11.69 7.33
C LYS A 566 -12.50 10.58 7.70
N ARG A 567 -13.68 10.61 7.09
CA ARG A 567 -14.58 9.46 7.07
C ARG A 567 -14.28 8.62 5.83
N VAL A 568 -13.78 7.41 6.03
CA VAL A 568 -13.37 6.55 4.92
C VAL A 568 -14.57 5.78 4.37
N VAL A 569 -14.72 5.78 3.04
CA VAL A 569 -15.75 5.07 2.28
C VAL A 569 -15.09 3.97 1.46
N LEU A 570 -15.44 2.72 1.74
CA LEU A 570 -14.91 1.54 1.09
C LEU A 570 -15.93 0.94 0.13
N PHE A 571 -15.51 0.64 -1.10
CA PHE A 571 -16.22 -0.22 -2.04
C PHE A 571 -15.50 -1.54 -2.19
N ILE A 572 -16.11 -2.63 -1.74
CA ILE A 572 -15.53 -3.97 -1.73
C ILE A 572 -16.53 -4.99 -2.28
N GLY A 573 -16.08 -5.86 -3.18
CA GLY A 573 -16.89 -6.99 -3.65
C GLY A 573 -17.02 -8.07 -2.58
N ASP A 574 -18.11 -8.82 -2.63
CA ASP A 574 -18.39 -9.95 -1.74
C ASP A 574 -17.29 -11.01 -1.70
N GLY A 575 -16.70 -11.38 -2.84
CA GLY A 575 -15.57 -12.31 -2.92
C GLY A 575 -14.30 -11.76 -2.27
N SER A 576 -13.96 -10.50 -2.56
CA SER A 576 -12.81 -9.82 -1.92
C SER A 576 -12.99 -9.70 -0.42
N PHE A 577 -14.22 -9.43 0.06
CA PHE A 577 -14.51 -9.34 1.49
C PHE A 577 -14.27 -10.67 2.22
N GLN A 578 -14.50 -11.83 1.58
CA GLN A 578 -14.27 -13.14 2.21
C GLN A 578 -12.80 -13.40 2.57
N MET A 579 -11.85 -12.68 1.96
CA MET A 579 -10.42 -12.85 2.21
C MET A 579 -9.97 -12.28 3.55
N THR A 580 -10.58 -11.17 3.98
CA THR A 580 -10.11 -10.37 5.12
C THR A 580 -11.21 -9.90 6.09
N PRO A 581 -12.38 -10.55 6.21
CA PRO A 581 -13.57 -9.99 6.88
C PRO A 581 -13.32 -9.60 8.35
N GLN A 582 -12.40 -10.31 9.01
CA GLN A 582 -12.01 -10.11 10.39
C GLN A 582 -11.50 -8.70 10.73
N ASP A 583 -11.02 -7.91 9.75
CA ASP A 583 -10.58 -6.53 10.01
C ASP A 583 -11.70 -5.62 10.51
N VAL A 584 -12.96 -5.95 10.23
CA VAL A 584 -14.11 -5.24 10.80
C VAL A 584 -14.08 -5.25 12.33
N SER A 585 -13.67 -6.35 12.95
CA SER A 585 -13.56 -6.43 14.42
C SER A 585 -12.51 -5.46 14.98
N THR A 586 -11.38 -5.28 14.29
CA THR A 586 -10.36 -4.30 14.64
C THR A 586 -10.89 -2.89 14.49
N MET A 587 -11.61 -2.59 13.40
CA MET A 587 -12.22 -1.26 13.19
C MET A 587 -13.22 -0.91 14.29
N ILE A 588 -14.04 -1.87 14.73
CA ILE A 588 -15.01 -1.71 15.83
C ILE A 588 -14.27 -1.43 17.14
N THR A 589 -13.21 -2.19 17.43
CA THR A 589 -12.36 -2.01 18.62
C THR A 589 -11.74 -0.61 18.66
N LEU A 590 -11.27 -0.11 17.51
CA LEU A 590 -10.70 1.23 17.36
C LEU A 590 -11.76 2.34 17.25
N LYS A 591 -13.05 1.99 17.30
CA LYS A 591 -14.19 2.94 17.19
C LYS A 591 -14.13 3.79 15.91
N GLN A 592 -13.69 3.20 14.80
CA GLN A 592 -13.67 3.89 13.51
C GLN A 592 -15.09 4.07 12.97
N ASN A 593 -15.32 5.14 12.20
CA ASN A 593 -16.62 5.50 11.64
C ASN A 593 -16.72 5.31 10.12
N ASN A 594 -15.96 4.34 9.59
CA ASN A 594 -15.91 4.02 8.17
C ASN A 594 -17.30 3.65 7.62
N ILE A 595 -17.53 3.88 6.33
CA ILE A 595 -18.71 3.41 5.60
C ILE A 595 -18.23 2.34 4.61
N ILE A 596 -18.72 1.12 4.76
CA ILE A 596 -18.37 -0.02 3.91
C ILE A 596 -19.60 -0.38 3.08
N PHE A 597 -19.49 -0.21 1.77
CA PHE A 597 -20.44 -0.73 0.80
C PHE A 597 -19.89 -2.06 0.28
N LEU A 598 -20.47 -3.16 0.77
CA LEU A 598 -20.20 -4.48 0.24
C LEU A 598 -21.11 -4.73 -0.97
N ILE A 599 -20.54 -4.90 -2.16
CA ILE A 599 -21.27 -5.20 -3.39
C ILE A 599 -21.47 -6.71 -3.46
N ASN A 600 -22.69 -7.17 -3.16
CA ASN A 600 -23.08 -8.58 -3.20
C ASN A 600 -23.74 -8.90 -4.54
N ASN A 601 -22.97 -9.46 -5.46
CA ASN A 601 -23.43 -9.99 -6.75
C ASN A 601 -23.23 -11.51 -6.88
N GLY A 602 -22.73 -12.18 -5.82
CA GLY A 602 -22.67 -13.63 -5.69
C GLY A 602 -21.45 -14.28 -6.36
N GLY A 603 -20.35 -13.56 -6.57
CA GLY A 603 -19.15 -14.14 -7.19
C GLY A 603 -18.08 -13.16 -7.68
N TYR A 604 -17.09 -13.70 -8.38
CA TYR A 604 -15.99 -12.92 -8.95
C TYR A 604 -16.33 -12.37 -10.34
N THR A 605 -17.17 -11.33 -10.44
CA THR A 605 -17.63 -10.76 -11.73
C THR A 605 -16.48 -10.33 -12.64
N ILE A 606 -15.40 -9.75 -12.09
CA ILE A 606 -14.24 -9.38 -12.91
C ILE A 606 -13.63 -10.59 -13.64
N GLU A 607 -13.61 -11.75 -12.98
CA GLU A 607 -13.09 -12.97 -13.57
C GLU A 607 -14.09 -13.63 -14.51
N VAL A 608 -15.40 -13.47 -14.28
CA VAL A 608 -16.43 -13.86 -15.25
C VAL A 608 -16.20 -13.15 -16.59
N GLU A 609 -15.92 -11.85 -16.57
CA GLU A 609 -15.70 -11.05 -17.79
C GLU A 609 -14.32 -11.26 -18.44
N ILE A 610 -13.35 -11.81 -17.71
CA ILE A 610 -12.06 -12.24 -18.29
C ILE A 610 -12.16 -13.67 -18.83
N HIS A 611 -12.61 -14.59 -17.99
CA HIS A 611 -12.75 -16.01 -18.33
C HIS A 611 -13.70 -16.72 -17.35
N ASP A 612 -14.92 -17.00 -17.81
CA ASP A 612 -15.94 -17.61 -16.95
C ASP A 612 -15.70 -19.10 -16.64
N GLY A 613 -16.17 -19.53 -15.47
CA GLY A 613 -16.11 -20.91 -15.01
C GLY A 613 -16.62 -21.11 -13.57
N PRO A 614 -16.75 -22.37 -13.12
CA PRO A 614 -17.33 -22.69 -11.81
C PRO A 614 -16.53 -22.17 -10.61
N TYR A 615 -15.24 -21.84 -10.80
CA TYR A 615 -14.37 -21.24 -9.78
C TYR A 615 -14.70 -19.76 -9.49
N ASN A 616 -15.54 -19.12 -10.31
CA ASN A 616 -16.01 -17.75 -10.07
C ASN A 616 -17.21 -17.69 -9.12
N VAL A 617 -17.83 -18.84 -8.82
CA VAL A 617 -18.98 -18.94 -7.91
C VAL A 617 -18.48 -19.14 -6.48
N ILE A 618 -18.86 -18.24 -5.58
CA ILE A 618 -18.48 -18.30 -4.17
C ILE A 618 -19.67 -18.74 -3.30
N LYS A 619 -19.38 -19.21 -2.08
CA LYS A 619 -20.43 -19.44 -1.09
C LYS A 619 -20.94 -18.09 -0.60
N ASN A 620 -22.15 -17.69 -0.99
CA ASN A 620 -22.76 -16.48 -0.44
C ASN A 620 -22.90 -16.59 1.10
N TRP A 621 -22.53 -15.53 1.81
CA TRP A 621 -22.65 -15.43 3.27
C TRP A 621 -23.82 -14.54 3.64
N ASP A 622 -24.24 -14.60 4.91
CA ASP A 622 -24.96 -13.47 5.49
C ASP A 622 -23.92 -12.48 6.04
N TYR A 623 -23.52 -11.53 5.20
CA TYR A 623 -22.43 -10.61 5.52
C TYR A 623 -22.78 -9.72 6.71
N THR A 624 -24.01 -9.19 6.76
CA THR A 624 -24.46 -8.40 7.93
C THR A 624 -24.49 -9.24 9.21
N ALA A 625 -24.87 -10.52 9.15
CA ALA A 625 -24.85 -11.39 10.33
C ALA A 625 -23.43 -11.67 10.83
N ILE A 626 -22.45 -11.82 9.93
CA ILE A 626 -21.04 -11.95 10.29
C ILE A 626 -20.55 -10.68 11.00
N VAL A 627 -20.86 -9.51 10.46
CA VAL A 627 -20.49 -8.23 11.08
C VAL A 627 -21.17 -8.05 12.43
N ASN A 628 -22.46 -8.41 12.55
CA ASN A 628 -23.18 -8.38 13.83
C ASN A 628 -22.58 -9.35 14.86
N ALA A 629 -22.10 -10.52 14.42
CA ALA A 629 -21.40 -11.47 15.30
C ALA A 629 -20.06 -10.91 15.79
N MET A 630 -19.32 -10.18 14.94
CA MET A 630 -18.09 -9.47 15.36
C MET A 630 -18.38 -8.27 16.27
N HIS A 631 -19.48 -7.55 16.02
CA HIS A 631 -19.95 -6.45 16.87
C HIS A 631 -20.29 -6.95 18.26
N ASN A 632 -20.99 -8.08 18.39
CA ASN A 632 -21.29 -8.72 19.68
C ASN A 632 -21.87 -7.75 20.73
N HIS A 633 -22.69 -6.78 20.28
CA HIS A 633 -23.25 -5.70 21.11
C HIS A 633 -22.22 -4.79 21.81
N ASP A 634 -20.96 -4.81 21.38
CA ASP A 634 -19.86 -4.00 21.89
C ASP A 634 -19.25 -3.13 20.78
N GLY A 635 -19.19 -1.82 21.01
CA GLY A 635 -18.77 -0.82 20.03
C GLY A 635 -19.91 -0.20 19.22
N ASN A 636 -19.55 0.71 18.30
CA ASN A 636 -20.50 1.53 17.55
C ASN A 636 -20.55 1.11 16.07
N CYS A 637 -21.29 0.04 15.78
CA CYS A 637 -21.48 -0.50 14.45
C CYS A 637 -22.97 -0.50 14.08
N TRP A 638 -23.27 -0.14 12.83
CA TRP A 638 -24.60 -0.22 12.25
C TRP A 638 -24.53 -1.02 10.95
N THR A 639 -25.42 -1.98 10.79
CA THR A 639 -25.49 -2.84 9.61
C THR A 639 -26.86 -2.73 8.94
N THR A 640 -26.89 -2.82 7.62
CA THR A 640 -28.15 -2.96 6.87
C THR A 640 -27.93 -3.71 5.56
N LYS A 641 -29.01 -4.29 5.04
CA LYS A 641 -29.10 -4.81 3.66
C LYS A 641 -29.91 -3.83 2.82
N VAL A 642 -29.55 -3.68 1.56
CA VAL A 642 -30.32 -2.88 0.58
C VAL A 642 -30.44 -3.65 -0.73
N HIS A 643 -31.65 -3.71 -1.29
CA HIS A 643 -32.01 -4.44 -2.51
C HIS A 643 -32.54 -3.51 -3.60
N THR A 644 -33.05 -2.32 -3.22
CA THR A 644 -33.69 -1.35 -4.14
C THR A 644 -33.07 0.06 -4.01
N GLU A 645 -33.33 0.93 -4.99
CA GLU A 645 -32.85 2.33 -4.97
C GLU A 645 -33.38 3.09 -3.74
N GLU A 646 -34.64 2.85 -3.34
CA GLU A 646 -35.24 3.51 -2.18
C GLU A 646 -34.58 3.09 -0.86
N GLU A 647 -34.28 1.80 -0.70
CA GLU A 647 -33.59 1.28 0.48
C GLU A 647 -32.17 1.85 0.59
N LEU A 648 -31.46 1.96 -0.54
CA LEU A 648 -30.14 2.56 -0.60
C LEU A 648 -30.17 4.04 -0.21
N VAL A 649 -31.11 4.82 -0.76
CA VAL A 649 -31.25 6.25 -0.46
C VAL A 649 -31.52 6.46 1.03
N ASN A 650 -32.43 5.67 1.60
CA ASN A 650 -32.72 5.71 3.03
C ASN A 650 -31.48 5.34 3.87
N ALA A 651 -30.74 4.30 3.49
CA ALA A 651 -29.51 3.90 4.18
C ALA A 651 -28.46 5.02 4.16
N ILE A 652 -28.25 5.67 3.01
CA ILE A 652 -27.32 6.82 2.89
C ILE A 652 -27.79 7.98 3.77
N GLU A 653 -29.09 8.26 3.83
CA GLU A 653 -29.64 9.30 4.70
C GLU A 653 -29.37 9.02 6.19
N ILE A 654 -29.62 7.80 6.65
CA ILE A 654 -29.32 7.36 8.02
C ILE A 654 -27.82 7.49 8.32
N VAL A 655 -26.96 7.05 7.40
CA VAL A 655 -25.50 7.11 7.52
C VAL A 655 -25.01 8.54 7.68
N LEU A 656 -25.57 9.47 6.91
CA LEU A 656 -25.16 10.87 6.90
C LEU A 656 -25.76 11.68 8.06
N LYS A 657 -26.98 11.37 8.50
CA LYS A 657 -27.69 12.16 9.52
C LYS A 657 -27.53 11.61 10.92
N GLU A 658 -27.72 10.30 11.08
CA GLU A 658 -27.87 9.63 12.38
C GLU A 658 -26.63 8.84 12.81
N ARG A 659 -25.87 8.28 11.86
CA ARG A 659 -24.74 7.36 12.13
C ARG A 659 -23.38 7.97 11.78
N LYS A 660 -23.16 9.24 12.08
CA LYS A 660 -21.91 9.97 11.73
C LYS A 660 -20.65 9.43 12.41
N ASP A 661 -20.81 8.90 13.62
CA ASP A 661 -19.72 8.40 14.47
C ASP A 661 -19.69 6.86 14.56
N SER A 662 -20.48 6.18 13.73
CA SER A 662 -20.58 4.71 13.68
C SER A 662 -19.86 4.15 12.47
N LEU A 663 -19.24 2.97 12.64
CA LEU A 663 -18.92 2.10 11.52
C LEU A 663 -20.24 1.68 10.86
N CYS A 664 -20.41 1.96 9.57
CA CYS A 664 -21.61 1.61 8.82
C CYS A 664 -21.27 0.54 7.79
N PHE A 665 -21.90 -0.63 7.90
CA PHE A 665 -21.71 -1.74 6.96
C PHE A 665 -23.02 -1.97 6.18
N ILE A 666 -22.96 -1.75 4.87
CA ILE A 666 -24.12 -1.80 3.99
C ILE A 666 -23.88 -2.92 3.00
N GLU A 667 -24.61 -4.01 3.15
CA GLU A 667 -24.65 -5.07 2.15
C GLU A 667 -25.59 -4.61 1.03
N VAL A 668 -25.01 -4.34 -0.14
CA VAL A 668 -25.72 -3.90 -1.34
C VAL A 668 -25.94 -5.11 -2.22
N ILE A 669 -27.16 -5.64 -2.22
CA ILE A 669 -27.54 -6.78 -3.05
C ILE A 669 -27.91 -6.24 -4.43
N VAL A 670 -27.05 -6.54 -5.42
CA VAL A 670 -27.24 -6.09 -6.80
C VAL A 670 -27.59 -7.25 -7.72
N HIS A 671 -28.08 -6.93 -8.91
CA HIS A 671 -28.33 -7.94 -9.93
C HIS A 671 -27.02 -8.67 -10.29
N ARG A 672 -27.03 -10.01 -10.31
CA ARG A 672 -25.84 -10.85 -10.51
C ARG A 672 -25.10 -10.56 -11.81
N ASP A 673 -25.84 -10.38 -12.89
CA ASP A 673 -25.28 -10.10 -14.22
C ASP A 673 -25.05 -8.60 -14.49
N ASP A 674 -25.15 -7.76 -13.45
CA ASP A 674 -24.82 -6.34 -13.58
C ASP A 674 -23.30 -6.16 -13.64
N THR A 675 -22.82 -5.48 -14.67
CA THR A 675 -21.40 -5.24 -14.92
C THR A 675 -21.21 -3.93 -15.65
N SER A 676 -20.11 -3.22 -15.38
CA SER A 676 -19.80 -2.00 -16.11
C SER A 676 -19.37 -2.28 -17.56
N LYS A 677 -19.65 -1.32 -18.45
CA LYS A 677 -19.16 -1.38 -19.85
C LYS A 677 -17.63 -1.46 -19.87
N GLU A 678 -17.00 -0.71 -18.97
CA GLU A 678 -15.57 -0.62 -18.81
C GLU A 678 -14.95 -1.97 -18.42
N LEU A 679 -15.59 -2.70 -17.49
CA LEU A 679 -15.16 -4.05 -17.12
C LEU A 679 -15.29 -5.03 -18.29
N LEU A 680 -16.39 -4.99 -19.06
CA LEU A 680 -16.55 -5.85 -20.24
C LEU A 680 -15.41 -5.67 -21.26
N GLU A 681 -15.07 -4.43 -21.56
CA GLU A 681 -14.01 -4.12 -22.51
C GLU A 681 -12.62 -4.47 -21.96
N PHE A 682 -12.40 -4.18 -20.68
CA PHE A 682 -11.18 -4.56 -19.97
C PHE A 682 -10.99 -6.07 -19.98
N GLY A 683 -12.00 -6.84 -19.55
CA GLY A 683 -11.97 -8.29 -19.45
C GLY A 683 -11.63 -8.95 -20.78
N SER A 684 -12.28 -8.52 -21.86
CA SER A 684 -12.01 -9.01 -23.22
C SER A 684 -10.55 -8.76 -23.65
N LYS A 685 -10.00 -7.58 -23.39
CA LYS A 685 -8.61 -7.27 -23.75
C LYS A 685 -7.60 -8.08 -22.92
N PHE A 686 -7.86 -8.23 -21.63
CA PHE A 686 -7.03 -9.03 -20.73
C PHE A 686 -7.05 -10.51 -21.11
N ALA A 687 -8.21 -11.07 -21.41
CA ALA A 687 -8.35 -12.45 -21.87
C ALA A 687 -7.49 -12.73 -23.11
N ASN A 688 -7.50 -11.82 -24.08
CA ASN A 688 -6.72 -11.94 -25.32
C ASN A 688 -5.21 -11.83 -25.07
N VAL A 689 -4.78 -10.92 -24.20
CA VAL A 689 -3.36 -10.77 -23.87
C VAL A 689 -2.85 -11.97 -23.09
N SER A 690 -3.59 -12.47 -22.11
CA SER A 690 -3.21 -13.63 -21.29
C SER A 690 -3.19 -14.95 -22.06
N SER A 691 -4.09 -15.12 -23.05
CA SER A 691 -4.22 -16.35 -23.85
C SER A 691 -3.40 -16.37 -25.15
N ARG A 692 -2.64 -15.31 -25.44
CA ARG A 692 -1.85 -15.21 -26.68
C ARG A 692 -0.87 -16.40 -26.84
N PRO A 693 -0.74 -16.98 -28.05
CA PRO A 693 0.17 -18.10 -28.26
C PRO A 693 1.63 -17.67 -28.06
N PRO A 694 2.52 -18.60 -27.65
CA PRO A 694 3.95 -18.34 -27.60
C PRO A 694 4.46 -17.85 -28.96
N ARG A 695 5.25 -16.77 -28.96
CA ARG A 695 5.94 -16.35 -30.18
C ARG A 695 7.02 -17.38 -30.49
N VAL A 696 6.89 -18.07 -31.62
CA VAL A 696 7.96 -18.90 -32.15
C VAL A 696 9.07 -17.96 -32.61
N LEU A 697 10.24 -18.06 -31.98
CA LEU A 697 11.44 -17.39 -32.46
C LEU A 697 11.87 -18.10 -33.75
N LEU A 698 11.60 -17.47 -34.90
CA LEU A 698 12.09 -17.90 -36.21
C LEU A 698 13.50 -17.38 -36.47
#